data_AF-A0A940C994-F1
#
_entry.id   AF-A0A940C994-F1
#
_cell.length_a   1.000
_cell.length_b   1.000
_cell.length_c   1.000
_cell.angle_alpha   90.00
_cell.angle_beta   90.00
_cell.angle_gamma   90.00
#
_symmetry.space_group_name_H-M   'P 1'
#
loop_
_entity.id
_entity.type
_entity.pdbx_description
1 polymer ?
#
loop_
_entity_poly.entity_id
_entity_poly.type
_entity_poly.pdbx_seq_one_letter_code
_entity_poly.pdbx_strand_id
1 'polypeptide(L)'
;MRKKIIAFLLVAAVVIGITPLMPIAEEGDTVTVVRGDTTYTLSADPDTGTMPAEFGTAANNGRIWTDKSVEVDGDRFNVNLQVLAQEYISTTGSGVTTSIAADVVMIFDLTQSMTDNKITKTGGNVTRLEALVDAANEAIDIITNTNVNNRITVYTFHGNVGSPTVTNVMPLAHYTSTSTQTDTNGKYLVYSNKSVKSSNYLLKDGESFSFTKGTGTGTDTQYGIAAGVDGLVDTINAQTDHSIKRKPYVILLSDGEPTSASKNWYSDDLSQLKLNTITTGSGGHRDALMATCTILTAAHRKDKLEAAYTAYNGGKQTEVEWFNIGIDVDEPSSPESAGYNACLLNPNYLVGLEGSNSSTSTDAQKVKYYLNQPDYAPAYTVKDYYENDNYVYIHEGDGYATFANTYDVLMGAFTTLAQIIQQGSMEITFPIIIHEGSGEQTTDVVFTDVIGDGMFVTDVTLTPDGADPVAGVDDGNGNYTFHGYDTTVKVTEDENGQQTLVWRLPAHEVAMFTFADRDNVLNGEYIAADPTRLTYGVDFTADIDDGPAYTNAFDSAGNPLTTVSYEIPGDNDYYYDVVLDNLANFVSSTLKTDINESTAKTENTTQSATDSSAYNYTAYGDGTANSYASVEGRLGNNGKATFLSRKETVEISVEKKWEDRTGGPITDLSGLPPVTFELCRMVQGGDEEIVSTFTLTASDGYTADFTLPSRDADSNRYTYYVREECPDGYYTASTTPPLTAEDGTMTLVNREFPEDGIISLRKRWVDKLGSAVPNASLQPVQIDLMRHVEKYTPAMCTVTVTCKDNNNTTVNIGTYNVEYGSTFSYNLLVSATNKSNATGAVVKLNGTTVPTAVLDNAVNIRVNGRNYSVWYCRAASQSFTVTEDLTLAYTTDRQFNTYVTAPDKALFEDGTLVYTESTGGTEPVTEYYDELYERVTLSNMNNWSAVFDEVPAMEAVDGITYSYLYYAQEFTDVPGYTVSYSANNEDGIEGGVLVITNTSTAPVLPLPETGGEGTAKIITAGAASAALAVTGAFVLLLTEERKRKRGSPANQ
;
A
#
# COMPACT_ATOMS: atom_id res chain seq x y z
N MET A 1 -14.57 -26.88 68.60
CA MET A 1 -13.34 -27.56 68.10
C MET A 1 -12.50 -26.51 67.41
N ARG A 2 -11.38 -26.09 68.03
CA ARG A 2 -10.01 -26.36 67.54
C ARG A 2 -9.88 -26.24 66.02
N LYS A 3 -9.05 -25.38 65.43
CA LYS A 3 -8.08 -24.38 65.91
C LYS A 3 -7.55 -23.73 64.63
N LYS A 4 -7.39 -22.40 64.61
CA LYS A 4 -6.23 -21.65 64.05
C LYS A 4 -6.08 -21.69 62.51
N ILE A 5 -6.01 -20.57 61.78
CA ILE A 5 -5.25 -19.33 62.00
C ILE A 5 -5.76 -18.24 61.03
N ILE A 6 -6.06 -17.03 61.58
CA ILE A 6 -5.94 -15.66 61.01
C ILE A 6 -6.69 -15.39 59.68
N ALA A 7 -7.84 -14.73 59.55
CA ALA A 7 -8.56 -13.65 60.27
C ALA A 7 -7.82 -12.30 60.33
N PHE A 8 -8.18 -11.34 59.47
CA PHE A 8 -9.13 -10.21 59.74
C PHE A 8 -8.33 -8.90 59.95
N LEU A 9 -8.71 -7.69 59.54
CA LEU A 9 -9.86 -7.09 58.83
C LEU A 9 -9.58 -5.56 58.74
N LEU A 10 -10.32 -4.86 57.86
CA LEU A 10 -10.69 -3.41 57.79
C LEU A 10 -10.23 -2.78 56.46
N VAL A 11 -11.06 -2.69 55.41
CA VAL A 11 -12.35 -1.97 55.20
C VAL A 11 -12.20 -0.44 55.16
N ALA A 12 -12.27 0.03 53.90
CA ALA A 12 -12.86 1.27 53.38
C ALA A 12 -12.16 2.62 53.62
N ALA A 13 -11.59 3.18 52.54
CA ALA A 13 -12.17 4.35 51.86
C ALA A 13 -11.47 4.68 50.51
N VAL A 14 -12.25 4.58 49.42
CA VAL A 14 -12.34 5.55 48.29
C VAL A 14 -11.58 5.26 46.97
N VAL A 15 -12.39 5.30 45.88
CA VAL A 15 -12.16 5.34 44.41
C VAL A 15 -12.11 4.02 43.60
N ILE A 16 -13.31 3.54 43.23
CA ILE A 16 -13.88 3.32 41.86
C ILE A 16 -12.91 3.01 40.70
N GLY A 17 -13.25 1.96 39.91
CA GLY A 17 -12.91 1.86 38.47
C GLY A 17 -12.24 0.54 38.05
N ILE A 18 -12.96 -0.58 37.99
CA ILE A 18 -13.40 -1.21 36.72
C ILE A 18 -12.24 -1.44 35.74
N THR A 19 -11.67 -2.64 35.74
CA THR A 19 -11.00 -3.20 34.56
C THR A 19 -12.05 -3.81 33.65
N PRO A 20 -12.32 -3.30 32.44
CA PRO A 20 -12.86 -4.13 31.39
C PRO A 20 -11.71 -4.93 30.78
N LEU A 21 -11.97 -6.23 30.68
CA LEU A 21 -11.32 -7.14 29.75
C LEU A 21 -11.17 -6.48 28.38
N MET A 22 -10.00 -6.62 27.78
CA MET A 22 -9.77 -6.31 26.38
C MET A 22 -10.81 -7.05 25.52
N PRO A 23 -11.61 -6.38 24.70
CA PRO A 23 -12.12 -7.01 23.50
C PRO A 23 -10.96 -7.05 22.49
N ILE A 24 -10.53 -8.25 22.16
CA ILE A 24 -9.94 -8.51 20.84
C ILE A 24 -11.11 -8.29 19.88
N ALA A 25 -11.05 -7.25 19.04
CA ALA A 25 -12.00 -7.08 17.96
C ALA A 25 -11.75 -8.20 16.94
N GLU A 26 -12.77 -9.05 16.78
CA GLU A 26 -12.90 -10.01 15.68
C GLU A 26 -12.90 -9.27 14.33
N GLU A 27 -12.34 -9.91 13.30
CA GLU A 27 -12.63 -9.67 11.89
C GLU A 27 -14.12 -9.41 11.69
N GLY A 28 -14.44 -8.19 11.27
CA GLY A 28 -15.78 -7.76 10.91
C GLY A 28 -15.94 -7.62 9.40
N ASP A 29 -15.43 -8.57 8.61
CA ASP A 29 -15.80 -8.67 7.19
C ASP A 29 -17.09 -9.49 7.08
N THR A 30 -18.22 -8.79 7.02
CA THR A 30 -19.48 -9.37 6.57
C THR A 30 -19.89 -8.75 5.25
N VAL A 31 -19.20 -9.14 4.18
CA VAL A 31 -19.72 -8.99 2.81
C VAL A 31 -20.92 -9.93 2.68
N THR A 32 -22.13 -9.38 2.71
CA THR A 32 -23.34 -10.16 2.43
C THR A 32 -23.61 -10.08 0.92
N VAL A 33 -23.00 -10.98 0.13
CA VAL A 33 -23.28 -11.05 -1.32
C VAL A 33 -24.67 -11.64 -1.53
N VAL A 34 -25.63 -10.78 -1.89
CA VAL A 34 -26.89 -11.18 -2.50
C VAL A 34 -26.84 -10.63 -3.92
N ARG A 35 -26.72 -11.50 -4.94
CA ARG A 35 -26.77 -11.21 -6.39
C ARG A 35 -26.62 -9.73 -6.81
N GLY A 36 -25.50 -9.39 -7.43
CA GLY A 36 -25.39 -8.20 -8.29
C GLY A 36 -24.87 -6.94 -7.60
N ASP A 37 -25.27 -6.66 -6.35
CA ASP A 37 -24.93 -5.40 -5.69
C ASP A 37 -23.65 -5.51 -4.85
N THR A 38 -22.68 -4.64 -5.13
CA THR A 38 -21.45 -4.51 -4.34
C THR A 38 -21.48 -3.18 -3.59
N THR A 39 -21.26 -3.20 -2.28
CA THR A 39 -21.20 -1.98 -1.44
C THR A 39 -19.98 -2.05 -0.53
N TYR A 40 -19.17 -1.00 -0.54
CA TYR A 40 -18.00 -0.84 0.32
C TYR A 40 -18.16 0.38 1.21
N THR A 41 -17.76 0.26 2.47
CA THR A 41 -17.62 1.39 3.39
C THR A 41 -16.24 2.04 3.21
N LEU A 42 -16.19 3.37 3.21
CA LEU A 42 -14.96 4.13 3.01
C LEU A 42 -14.65 4.97 4.24
N SER A 43 -13.47 4.77 4.84
CA SER A 43 -12.89 5.69 5.81
C SER A 43 -12.08 6.77 5.10
N ALA A 44 -12.11 8.00 5.61
CA ALA A 44 -11.29 9.09 5.10
C ALA A 44 -9.81 8.91 5.49
N ASP A 45 -8.88 8.91 4.53
CA ASP A 45 -7.43 8.86 4.73
C ASP A 45 -6.78 10.22 4.36
N PRO A 46 -5.91 10.82 5.20
CA PRO A 46 -5.20 12.04 4.87
C PRO A 46 -4.12 11.75 3.84
N ASP A 47 -4.17 12.53 2.75
CA ASP A 47 -3.08 12.65 1.78
C ASP A 47 -2.73 11.36 1.02
N THR A 48 -3.73 10.56 0.65
CA THR A 48 -3.51 9.31 -0.12
C THR A 48 -4.28 9.23 -1.42
N GLY A 49 -4.57 10.37 -2.06
CA GLY A 49 -5.19 10.44 -3.38
C GLY A 49 -4.33 9.89 -4.52
N THR A 50 -3.37 9.01 -4.21
CA THR A 50 -2.57 8.26 -5.17
C THR A 50 -3.09 6.83 -5.25
N MET A 51 -3.30 6.38 -6.48
CA MET A 51 -3.65 5.01 -6.80
C MET A 51 -2.65 4.03 -6.15
N PRO A 52 -3.10 2.92 -5.53
CA PRO A 52 -2.22 1.88 -5.00
C PRO A 52 -1.27 1.32 -6.05
N ALA A 53 -0.02 1.04 -5.68
CA ALA A 53 1.00 0.54 -6.61
C ALA A 53 0.67 -0.83 -7.21
N GLU A 54 -0.23 -1.60 -6.58
CA GLU A 54 -0.72 -2.88 -7.09
C GLU A 54 -1.77 -2.73 -8.19
N PHE A 55 -2.52 -1.62 -8.20
CA PHE A 55 -3.37 -1.24 -9.31
C PHE A 55 -2.45 -0.84 -10.48
N GLY A 56 -2.61 -1.50 -11.63
CA GLY A 56 -1.59 -1.54 -12.68
C GLY A 56 -1.02 -2.94 -12.96
N THR A 57 -1.50 -4.00 -12.29
CA THR A 57 -1.02 -5.39 -12.47
C THR A 57 -2.08 -6.35 -13.00
N ALA A 58 -1.67 -7.46 -13.62
CA ALA A 58 -2.57 -8.43 -14.29
C ALA A 58 -3.67 -8.96 -13.37
N ALA A 59 -3.37 -9.04 -12.08
CA ALA A 59 -4.29 -9.49 -11.04
C ALA A 59 -5.49 -8.56 -10.82
N ASN A 60 -5.37 -7.28 -11.19
CA ASN A 60 -6.42 -6.27 -11.00
C ASN A 60 -7.28 -6.03 -12.25
N ASN A 61 -7.24 -6.93 -13.23
CA ASN A 61 -8.08 -6.83 -14.42
C ASN A 61 -9.57 -6.85 -14.06
N GLY A 62 -10.34 -5.88 -14.56
CA GLY A 62 -11.78 -5.81 -14.30
C GLY A 62 -12.15 -5.34 -12.91
N ARG A 63 -11.18 -4.88 -12.11
CA ARG A 63 -11.44 -4.33 -10.76
C ARG A 63 -11.72 -2.83 -10.83
N ILE A 64 -12.51 -2.36 -9.86
CA ILE A 64 -12.77 -0.93 -9.63
C ILE A 64 -12.06 -0.54 -8.34
N TRP A 65 -11.17 0.44 -8.44
CA TRP A 65 -10.58 1.10 -7.28
C TRP A 65 -11.41 2.33 -6.91
N THR A 66 -11.63 2.51 -5.62
CA THR A 66 -12.33 3.67 -5.05
C THR A 66 -11.55 4.21 -3.86
N ASP A 67 -11.57 5.53 -3.69
CA ASP A 67 -10.88 6.22 -2.58
C ASP A 67 -11.74 7.36 -2.02
N LYS A 68 -11.57 7.60 -0.72
CA LYS A 68 -12.01 8.82 -0.04
C LYS A 68 -10.82 9.41 0.72
N SER A 69 -10.33 10.54 0.25
CA SER A 69 -9.23 11.27 0.88
C SER A 69 -9.67 12.65 1.34
N VAL A 70 -8.99 13.19 2.36
CA VAL A 70 -9.27 14.52 2.90
C VAL A 70 -7.98 15.30 3.00
N GLU A 71 -7.98 16.52 2.49
CA GLU A 71 -6.85 17.45 2.52
C GLU A 71 -7.25 18.75 3.23
N VAL A 72 -6.24 19.43 3.78
CA VAL A 72 -6.40 20.75 4.41
C VAL A 72 -6.06 21.81 3.37
N ASP A 73 -7.01 22.71 3.07
CA ASP A 73 -6.84 23.82 2.13
C ASP A 73 -7.12 25.14 2.84
N GLY A 74 -6.07 25.77 3.38
CA GLY A 74 -6.21 27.05 4.08
C GLY A 74 -7.00 26.92 5.38
N ASP A 75 -8.23 27.42 5.40
CA ASP A 75 -9.15 27.45 6.56
C ASP A 75 -10.28 26.41 6.48
N ARG A 76 -10.25 25.52 5.48
CA ARG A 76 -11.27 24.50 5.20
C ARG A 76 -10.68 23.12 4.91
N PHE A 77 -11.55 22.12 4.80
CA PHE A 77 -11.20 20.79 4.30
C PHE A 77 -11.70 20.60 2.89
N ASN A 78 -10.90 19.96 2.04
CA ASN A 78 -11.43 19.38 0.81
C ASN A 78 -11.53 17.87 0.99
N VAL A 79 -12.68 17.31 0.64
CA VAL A 79 -12.92 15.87 0.57
C VAL A 79 -12.88 15.47 -0.90
N ASN A 80 -12.09 14.45 -1.20
CA ASN A 80 -11.91 13.89 -2.53
C ASN A 80 -12.51 12.48 -2.58
N LEU A 81 -13.52 12.28 -3.41
CA LEU A 81 -14.05 10.97 -3.77
C LEU A 81 -13.50 10.58 -5.14
N GLN A 82 -12.87 9.42 -5.26
CA GLN A 82 -12.20 9.01 -6.49
C GLN A 82 -12.62 7.61 -6.92
N VAL A 83 -12.65 7.40 -8.22
CA VAL A 83 -12.89 6.09 -8.82
C VAL A 83 -12.04 5.90 -10.08
N LEU A 84 -11.50 4.69 -10.23
CA LEU A 84 -10.75 4.26 -11.41
C LEU A 84 -11.07 2.79 -11.69
N ALA A 85 -11.43 2.48 -12.93
CA ALA A 85 -11.53 1.10 -13.39
C ALA A 85 -10.23 0.67 -14.06
N GLN A 86 -9.84 -0.61 -13.96
CA GLN A 86 -8.68 -1.15 -14.65
C GLN A 86 -9.07 -2.23 -15.66
N GLU A 87 -8.45 -2.16 -16.84
CA GLU A 87 -8.72 -3.09 -17.93
C GLU A 87 -7.53 -3.34 -18.87
N TYR A 88 -7.45 -4.52 -19.49
CA TYR A 88 -6.38 -4.88 -20.43
C TYR A 88 -6.79 -4.64 -21.89
N ILE A 89 -6.51 -3.43 -22.42
CA ILE A 89 -6.84 -3.05 -23.80
C ILE A 89 -5.69 -2.40 -24.59
N SER A 90 -5.43 -2.98 -25.77
CA SER A 90 -4.59 -2.42 -26.83
C SER A 90 -5.20 -1.15 -27.45
N THR A 91 -4.49 -0.03 -27.35
CA THR A 91 -4.94 1.31 -27.78
C THR A 91 -4.45 1.70 -29.18
N THR A 92 -5.34 2.26 -29.99
CA THR A 92 -5.00 3.36 -30.93
C THR A 92 -6.21 4.27 -31.20
N GLY A 93 -6.22 5.45 -30.56
CA GLY A 93 -6.73 6.72 -31.09
C GLY A 93 -8.23 6.90 -31.37
N SER A 94 -8.89 7.67 -30.50
CA SER A 94 -10.24 8.27 -30.64
C SER A 94 -11.42 7.29 -30.76
N GLY A 95 -11.93 6.87 -29.61
CA GLY A 95 -13.05 5.94 -29.45
C GLY A 95 -12.52 4.52 -29.29
N VAL A 96 -12.55 4.00 -28.07
CA VAL A 96 -12.05 2.66 -27.77
C VAL A 96 -13.04 1.63 -28.32
N THR A 97 -12.73 1.09 -29.49
CA THR A 97 -13.37 -0.09 -30.05
C THR A 97 -12.29 -1.16 -30.19
N THR A 98 -12.35 -2.21 -29.37
CA THR A 98 -11.37 -3.31 -29.44
C THR A 98 -12.00 -4.57 -29.94
N SER A 99 -12.25 -4.58 -31.24
CA SER A 99 -12.39 -5.83 -31.95
C SER A 99 -11.20 -6.06 -32.87
N ILE A 100 -10.55 -7.21 -32.72
CA ILE A 100 -9.76 -7.76 -33.83
C ILE A 100 -10.78 -8.17 -34.89
N ALA A 101 -10.81 -7.48 -36.01
CA ALA A 101 -11.79 -7.79 -37.05
C ALA A 101 -11.48 -9.16 -37.68
N ALA A 102 -12.50 -9.99 -37.85
CA ALA A 102 -12.37 -11.27 -38.53
C ALA A 102 -12.29 -11.07 -40.03
N ASP A 103 -11.33 -11.75 -40.66
CA ASP A 103 -11.31 -11.97 -42.10
C ASP A 103 -11.55 -13.45 -42.36
N VAL A 104 -12.74 -13.77 -42.89
CA VAL A 104 -13.20 -15.15 -43.05
C VAL A 104 -13.15 -15.54 -44.53
N VAL A 105 -12.45 -16.63 -44.85
CA VAL A 105 -12.51 -17.25 -46.18
C VAL A 105 -13.29 -18.56 -46.12
N MET A 106 -14.40 -18.60 -46.85
CA MET A 106 -15.22 -19.80 -47.04
C MET A 106 -14.89 -20.44 -48.39
N ILE A 107 -14.52 -21.72 -48.39
CA ILE A 107 -14.08 -22.48 -49.56
C ILE A 107 -15.07 -23.62 -49.78
N PHE A 108 -16.01 -23.41 -50.71
CA PHE A 108 -17.15 -24.29 -50.94
C PHE A 108 -16.95 -25.20 -52.15
N ASP A 109 -17.17 -26.49 -51.92
CA ASP A 109 -17.33 -27.48 -52.97
C ASP A 109 -18.65 -27.29 -53.73
N LEU A 110 -18.57 -27.00 -55.02
CA LEU A 110 -19.71 -26.88 -55.94
C LEU A 110 -19.69 -28.00 -56.99
N THR A 111 -19.34 -29.21 -56.57
CA THR A 111 -19.47 -30.40 -57.40
C THR A 111 -20.92 -30.81 -57.65
N GLN A 112 -21.12 -31.67 -58.64
CA GLN A 112 -22.43 -32.21 -58.97
C GLN A 112 -22.98 -33.09 -57.84
N SER A 113 -22.13 -33.79 -57.09
CA SER A 113 -22.51 -34.60 -55.91
C SER A 113 -23.23 -33.76 -54.85
N MET A 114 -22.86 -32.49 -54.71
CA MET A 114 -23.53 -31.55 -53.81
C MET A 114 -25.01 -31.32 -54.16
N THR A 115 -25.41 -31.56 -55.41
CA THR A 115 -26.80 -31.40 -55.87
C THR A 115 -27.53 -32.70 -56.15
N ASP A 116 -26.79 -33.76 -56.48
CA ASP A 116 -27.36 -35.07 -56.80
C ASP A 116 -27.62 -35.90 -55.54
N ASN A 117 -26.84 -35.67 -54.47
CA ASN A 117 -27.00 -36.32 -53.17
C ASN A 117 -27.73 -35.44 -52.17
N LYS A 118 -28.27 -36.07 -51.13
CA LYS A 118 -29.10 -35.42 -50.11
C LYS A 118 -28.66 -35.82 -48.71
N ILE A 119 -28.83 -34.91 -47.76
CA ILE A 119 -28.70 -35.19 -46.33
C ILE A 119 -30.06 -35.14 -45.65
N THR A 120 -30.12 -35.75 -44.47
CA THR A 120 -31.36 -35.85 -43.68
C THR A 120 -31.64 -34.53 -42.95
N LYS A 121 -32.85 -33.98 -43.10
CA LYS A 121 -33.37 -32.81 -42.36
C LYS A 121 -34.69 -33.20 -41.69
N THR A 122 -35.00 -32.62 -40.53
CA THR A 122 -36.29 -32.86 -39.87
C THR A 122 -37.44 -32.46 -40.82
N GLY A 123 -38.31 -33.42 -41.18
CA GLY A 123 -39.41 -33.21 -42.12
C GLY A 123 -39.11 -33.47 -43.61
N GLY A 124 -37.89 -33.88 -43.99
CA GLY A 124 -37.57 -34.31 -45.35
C GLY A 124 -36.07 -34.34 -45.69
N ASN A 125 -35.72 -34.71 -46.92
CA ASN A 125 -34.31 -34.71 -47.37
C ASN A 125 -34.05 -33.51 -48.28
N VAL A 126 -33.03 -32.72 -47.95
CA VAL A 126 -32.55 -31.57 -48.73
C VAL A 126 -31.27 -31.93 -49.47
N THR A 127 -30.98 -31.23 -50.57
CA THR A 127 -29.68 -31.44 -51.24
C THR A 127 -28.54 -30.93 -50.36
N ARG A 128 -27.34 -31.51 -50.49
CA ARG A 128 -26.16 -31.05 -49.73
C ARG A 128 -25.87 -29.57 -49.96
N LEU A 129 -26.04 -29.10 -51.20
CA LEU A 129 -25.85 -27.69 -51.58
C LEU A 129 -26.91 -26.76 -50.99
N GLU A 130 -28.16 -27.19 -50.92
CA GLU A 130 -29.24 -26.44 -50.26
C GLU A 130 -28.96 -26.30 -48.77
N ALA A 131 -28.55 -27.38 -48.11
CA ALA A 131 -28.17 -27.35 -46.70
C ALA A 131 -26.95 -26.45 -46.43
N LEU A 132 -25.94 -26.49 -47.31
CA LEU A 132 -24.80 -25.57 -47.25
C LEU A 132 -25.23 -24.11 -47.32
N VAL A 133 -26.10 -23.77 -48.27
CA VAL A 133 -26.59 -22.40 -48.44
C VAL A 133 -27.35 -21.92 -47.21
N ASP A 134 -28.22 -22.78 -46.64
CA ASP A 134 -28.94 -22.47 -45.40
C ASP A 134 -27.94 -22.20 -44.25
N ALA A 135 -26.96 -23.09 -44.03
CA ALA A 135 -26.00 -22.95 -42.93
C ALA A 135 -25.02 -21.78 -43.09
N ALA A 136 -24.55 -21.54 -44.33
CA ALA A 136 -23.69 -20.41 -44.63
C ALA A 136 -24.41 -19.07 -44.43
N ASN A 137 -25.70 -18.98 -44.75
CA ASN A 137 -26.48 -17.77 -44.49
C ASN A 137 -26.54 -17.42 -43.00
N GLU A 138 -26.72 -18.41 -42.13
CA GLU A 138 -26.74 -18.21 -40.68
C GLU A 138 -25.39 -17.74 -40.14
N ALA A 139 -24.30 -18.40 -40.54
CA ALA A 139 -22.96 -17.98 -40.13
C ALA A 139 -22.59 -16.59 -40.66
N ILE A 140 -22.88 -16.28 -41.94
CA ILE A 140 -22.64 -14.95 -42.49
C ILE A 140 -23.37 -13.89 -41.67
N ASP A 141 -24.64 -14.12 -41.32
CA ASP A 141 -25.42 -13.17 -40.54
C ASP A 141 -24.77 -12.89 -39.18
N ILE A 142 -24.43 -13.93 -38.43
CA ILE A 142 -23.78 -13.82 -37.10
C ILE A 142 -22.44 -13.09 -37.23
N ILE A 143 -21.58 -13.50 -38.15
CA ILE A 143 -20.23 -12.94 -38.33
C ILE A 143 -20.31 -11.46 -38.70
N THR A 144 -21.15 -11.09 -39.68
CA THR A 144 -21.23 -9.69 -40.14
C THR A 144 -21.92 -8.77 -39.13
N ASN A 145 -22.87 -9.28 -38.34
CA ASN A 145 -23.54 -8.46 -37.32
C ASN A 145 -22.73 -8.33 -36.03
N THR A 146 -21.75 -9.21 -35.79
CA THR A 146 -20.89 -9.13 -34.59
C THR A 146 -20.00 -7.88 -34.59
N ASN A 147 -19.44 -7.56 -35.76
CA ASN A 147 -18.49 -6.47 -35.89
C ASN A 147 -18.54 -5.93 -37.32
N VAL A 148 -18.77 -4.62 -37.44
CA VAL A 148 -18.88 -3.92 -38.73
C VAL A 148 -17.61 -3.99 -39.58
N ASN A 149 -16.47 -4.28 -38.95
CA ASN A 149 -15.18 -4.44 -39.62
C ASN A 149 -14.89 -5.89 -40.06
N ASN A 150 -15.73 -6.85 -39.67
CA ASN A 150 -15.63 -8.24 -40.13
C ASN A 150 -15.86 -8.31 -41.63
N ARG A 151 -15.01 -9.08 -42.31
CA ARG A 151 -15.07 -9.29 -43.75
C ARG A 151 -15.14 -10.77 -44.06
N ILE A 152 -15.90 -11.10 -45.10
CA ILE A 152 -16.06 -12.47 -45.57
C ILE A 152 -15.65 -12.53 -47.03
N THR A 153 -15.04 -13.62 -47.48
CA THR A 153 -14.92 -13.96 -48.89
C THR A 153 -15.35 -15.40 -49.12
N VAL A 154 -16.01 -15.65 -50.24
CA VAL A 154 -16.48 -16.99 -50.62
C VAL A 154 -15.86 -17.40 -51.94
N TYR A 155 -15.07 -18.46 -51.89
CA TYR A 155 -14.53 -19.17 -53.03
C TYR A 155 -15.31 -20.44 -53.26
N THR A 156 -15.60 -20.72 -54.52
CA THR A 156 -16.25 -21.96 -54.94
C THR A 156 -15.31 -22.74 -55.83
N PHE A 157 -15.27 -24.07 -55.70
CA PHE A 157 -14.43 -24.92 -56.53
C PHE A 157 -15.19 -26.12 -57.10
N HIS A 158 -14.80 -26.52 -58.30
CA HIS A 158 -15.12 -27.79 -58.94
C HIS A 158 -14.12 -28.01 -60.10
N GLY A 159 -14.19 -29.14 -60.79
CA GLY A 159 -13.31 -29.45 -61.92
C GLY A 159 -12.22 -30.46 -61.56
N ASN A 160 -11.25 -30.58 -62.46
CA ASN A 160 -10.05 -31.38 -62.24
C ASN A 160 -8.82 -30.49 -62.48
N VAL A 161 -7.66 -30.81 -61.92
CA VAL A 161 -6.41 -30.01 -62.00
C VAL A 161 -5.98 -29.53 -63.42
N GLY A 162 -6.43 -30.20 -64.50
CA GLY A 162 -6.21 -29.73 -65.88
C GLY A 162 -7.19 -28.66 -66.40
N SER A 163 -8.32 -28.49 -65.71
CA SER A 163 -9.36 -27.49 -65.95
C SER A 163 -10.07 -27.14 -64.62
N PRO A 164 -9.34 -26.74 -63.56
CA PRO A 164 -9.95 -26.41 -62.29
C PRO A 164 -10.76 -25.14 -62.48
N THR A 165 -11.95 -25.14 -61.90
CA THR A 165 -12.81 -23.96 -61.90
C THR A 165 -12.94 -23.50 -60.47
N VAL A 166 -12.12 -22.52 -60.11
CA VAL A 166 -12.31 -21.76 -58.88
C VAL A 166 -12.84 -20.39 -59.21
N THR A 167 -13.81 -19.93 -58.44
CA THR A 167 -14.43 -18.62 -58.62
C THR A 167 -14.63 -17.97 -57.26
N ASN A 168 -14.06 -16.78 -57.10
CA ASN A 168 -14.41 -15.88 -56.01
C ASN A 168 -15.81 -15.32 -56.30
N VAL A 169 -16.83 -15.85 -55.63
CA VAL A 169 -18.23 -15.46 -55.84
C VAL A 169 -18.64 -14.33 -54.91
N MET A 170 -17.95 -14.16 -53.78
CA MET A 170 -18.09 -13.04 -52.85
C MET A 170 -16.68 -12.55 -52.50
N PRO A 171 -16.19 -11.46 -53.12
CA PRO A 171 -14.88 -10.88 -52.79
C PRO A 171 -14.79 -10.46 -51.32
N LEU A 172 -13.58 -10.38 -50.76
CA LEU A 172 -13.40 -9.97 -49.36
C LEU A 172 -14.02 -8.58 -49.13
N ALA A 173 -15.06 -8.53 -48.31
CA ALA A 173 -15.84 -7.32 -48.04
C ALA A 173 -16.73 -7.52 -46.81
N HIS A 174 -17.32 -6.43 -46.32
CA HIS A 174 -18.39 -6.49 -45.33
C HIS A 174 -19.73 -6.68 -46.05
N TYR A 175 -20.51 -7.69 -45.65
CA TYR A 175 -21.76 -8.04 -46.31
C TYR A 175 -22.95 -7.76 -45.40
N THR A 176 -23.97 -7.09 -45.93
CA THR A 176 -25.23 -6.85 -45.22
C THR A 176 -26.41 -7.27 -46.09
N SER A 177 -27.61 -7.31 -45.50
CA SER A 177 -28.83 -7.65 -46.22
C SER A 177 -29.93 -6.63 -45.95
N THR A 178 -30.64 -6.24 -47.01
CA THR A 178 -31.84 -5.38 -46.92
C THR A 178 -33.13 -6.17 -46.62
N SER A 179 -33.03 -7.49 -46.46
CA SER A 179 -34.18 -8.33 -46.13
C SER A 179 -34.73 -7.97 -44.75
N THR A 180 -36.03 -7.75 -44.65
CA THR A 180 -36.74 -7.58 -43.38
C THR A 180 -37.21 -8.90 -42.78
N GLN A 181 -36.88 -10.04 -43.42
CA GLN A 181 -37.26 -11.36 -42.92
C GLN A 181 -36.37 -11.75 -41.74
N THR A 182 -36.99 -12.37 -40.74
CA THR A 182 -36.30 -12.84 -39.53
C THR A 182 -35.59 -14.18 -39.73
N ASP A 183 -35.91 -14.92 -40.80
CA ASP A 183 -35.15 -16.11 -41.17
C ASP A 183 -33.92 -15.73 -42.01
N THR A 184 -32.83 -16.45 -41.80
CA THR A 184 -31.57 -16.25 -42.55
C THR A 184 -31.64 -16.90 -43.94
N ASN A 185 -32.63 -17.77 -44.19
CA ASN A 185 -32.76 -18.48 -45.45
C ASN A 185 -32.99 -17.50 -46.62
N GLY A 186 -32.04 -17.48 -47.56
CA GLY A 186 -32.11 -16.58 -48.71
C GLY A 186 -31.72 -15.13 -48.39
N LYS A 187 -31.18 -14.83 -47.21
CA LYS A 187 -30.77 -13.48 -46.79
C LYS A 187 -29.53 -12.99 -47.55
N TYR A 188 -28.54 -13.87 -47.76
CA TYR A 188 -27.30 -13.56 -48.48
C TYR A 188 -27.13 -14.44 -49.73
N LEU A 189 -27.33 -15.74 -49.58
CA LEU A 189 -27.16 -16.78 -50.60
C LEU A 189 -28.47 -17.49 -50.88
N VAL A 190 -28.70 -17.85 -52.15
CA VAL A 190 -29.91 -18.57 -52.61
C VAL A 190 -29.50 -19.79 -53.42
N TYR A 191 -30.04 -20.95 -53.06
CA TYR A 191 -29.97 -22.17 -53.86
C TYR A 191 -31.10 -22.19 -54.90
N SER A 192 -30.76 -22.37 -56.18
CA SER A 192 -31.73 -22.50 -57.26
C SER A 192 -31.14 -23.23 -58.45
N ASN A 193 -31.86 -24.19 -59.04
CA ASN A 193 -31.47 -24.88 -60.28
C ASN A 193 -30.01 -25.40 -60.28
N LYS A 194 -29.60 -26.12 -59.23
CA LYS A 194 -28.22 -26.65 -59.07
C LYS A 194 -27.14 -25.55 -59.10
N SER A 195 -27.48 -24.36 -58.63
CA SER A 195 -26.57 -23.22 -58.55
C SER A 195 -26.74 -22.47 -57.24
N VAL A 196 -25.66 -21.84 -56.78
CA VAL A 196 -25.66 -20.84 -55.71
C VAL A 196 -25.69 -19.46 -56.36
N LYS A 197 -26.52 -18.57 -55.83
CA LYS A 197 -26.66 -17.20 -56.30
C LYS A 197 -26.66 -16.25 -55.13
N SER A 198 -26.31 -14.99 -55.38
CA SER A 198 -26.61 -13.90 -54.44
C SER A 198 -28.12 -13.75 -54.26
N SER A 199 -28.55 -13.43 -53.04
CA SER A 199 -29.88 -12.89 -52.79
C SER A 199 -30.08 -11.55 -53.48
N ASN A 200 -31.33 -11.20 -53.79
CA ASN A 200 -31.67 -9.85 -54.26
C ASN A 200 -31.48 -8.77 -53.19
N TYR A 201 -31.34 -9.19 -51.92
CA TYR A 201 -31.17 -8.31 -50.78
C TYR A 201 -29.70 -8.06 -50.39
N LEU A 202 -28.77 -8.80 -51.01
CA LEU A 202 -27.35 -8.79 -50.66
C LEU A 202 -26.69 -7.45 -51.03
N LEU A 203 -26.05 -6.84 -50.04
CA LEU A 203 -25.18 -5.69 -50.21
C LEU A 203 -23.74 -6.07 -49.89
N LYS A 204 -22.80 -5.56 -50.69
CA LYS A 204 -21.36 -5.63 -50.48
C LYS A 204 -20.87 -4.21 -50.21
N ASP A 205 -20.34 -3.96 -49.01
CA ASP A 205 -19.90 -2.63 -48.59
C ASP A 205 -20.97 -1.54 -48.81
N GLY A 206 -22.25 -1.90 -48.63
CA GLY A 206 -23.40 -1.03 -48.84
C GLY A 206 -23.95 -0.97 -50.28
N GLU A 207 -23.29 -1.57 -51.26
CA GLU A 207 -23.73 -1.58 -52.66
C GLU A 207 -24.38 -2.90 -53.08
N SER A 208 -25.40 -2.86 -53.95
CA SER A 208 -26.03 -4.06 -54.48
C SER A 208 -25.02 -4.93 -55.22
N PHE A 209 -24.94 -6.21 -54.83
CA PHE A 209 -24.00 -7.16 -55.39
C PHE A 209 -24.72 -8.40 -55.91
N SER A 210 -24.32 -8.91 -57.08
CA SER A 210 -24.96 -10.11 -57.64
C SER A 210 -23.98 -11.08 -58.28
N PHE A 211 -24.26 -12.38 -58.10
CA PHE A 211 -23.56 -13.46 -58.76
C PHE A 211 -24.47 -14.68 -58.98
N THR A 212 -24.04 -15.58 -59.84
CA THR A 212 -24.65 -16.91 -60.03
C THR A 212 -23.57 -17.90 -60.41
N LYS A 213 -23.49 -19.02 -59.69
CA LYS A 213 -22.52 -20.07 -59.93
C LYS A 213 -23.18 -21.44 -59.90
N GLY A 214 -23.15 -22.12 -61.04
CA GLY A 214 -23.63 -23.51 -61.16
C GLY A 214 -22.62 -24.52 -60.65
N THR A 215 -23.12 -25.73 -60.39
CA THR A 215 -22.27 -26.89 -60.06
C THR A 215 -21.54 -27.45 -61.30
N GLY A 216 -20.43 -28.14 -61.06
CA GLY A 216 -19.64 -28.80 -62.08
C GLY A 216 -19.21 -30.22 -61.70
N THR A 217 -18.45 -30.88 -62.58
CA THR A 217 -17.91 -32.23 -62.28
C THR A 217 -16.51 -32.14 -61.70
N GLY A 218 -16.12 -33.11 -60.87
CA GLY A 218 -14.79 -33.21 -60.26
C GLY A 218 -14.58 -32.29 -59.05
N THR A 219 -13.82 -32.80 -58.08
CA THR A 219 -13.56 -32.20 -56.77
C THR A 219 -12.07 -31.86 -56.66
N ASP A 220 -11.70 -30.63 -57.03
CA ASP A 220 -10.31 -30.15 -56.95
C ASP A 220 -10.08 -29.31 -55.68
N THR A 221 -10.13 -29.98 -54.54
CA THR A 221 -10.04 -29.37 -53.20
C THR A 221 -8.72 -28.63 -53.02
N GLN A 222 -7.61 -29.20 -53.51
CA GLN A 222 -6.28 -28.59 -53.41
C GLN A 222 -6.24 -27.21 -54.06
N TYR A 223 -6.74 -27.09 -55.29
CA TYR A 223 -6.75 -25.82 -56.00
C TYR A 223 -7.73 -24.83 -55.34
N GLY A 224 -8.86 -25.32 -54.80
CA GLY A 224 -9.80 -24.54 -53.99
C GLY A 224 -9.14 -23.88 -52.79
N ILE A 225 -8.41 -24.67 -51.98
CA ILE A 225 -7.67 -24.20 -50.80
C ILE A 225 -6.63 -23.15 -51.20
N ALA A 226 -5.78 -23.48 -52.19
CA ALA A 226 -4.71 -22.59 -52.62
C ALA A 226 -5.26 -21.24 -53.09
N ALA A 227 -6.27 -21.24 -53.96
CA ALA A 227 -6.84 -20.00 -54.50
C ALA A 227 -7.60 -19.18 -53.45
N GLY A 228 -8.30 -19.83 -52.51
CA GLY A 228 -9.01 -19.14 -51.43
C GLY A 228 -8.05 -18.44 -50.47
N VAL A 229 -7.04 -19.17 -49.98
CA VAL A 229 -6.06 -18.63 -49.04
C VAL A 229 -5.11 -17.63 -49.70
N ASP A 230 -4.60 -17.92 -50.91
CA ASP A 230 -3.75 -16.98 -51.65
C ASP A 230 -4.51 -15.67 -51.93
N GLY A 231 -5.80 -15.74 -52.24
CA GLY A 231 -6.63 -14.56 -52.41
C GLY A 231 -6.76 -13.71 -51.14
N LEU A 232 -6.78 -14.34 -49.97
CA LEU A 232 -6.78 -13.63 -48.68
C LEU A 232 -5.41 -13.02 -48.38
N VAL A 233 -4.32 -13.77 -48.60
CA VAL A 233 -2.94 -13.29 -48.47
C VAL A 233 -2.67 -12.09 -49.39
N ASP A 234 -3.07 -12.16 -50.65
CA ASP A 234 -2.91 -11.08 -51.61
C ASP A 234 -3.68 -9.83 -51.16
N THR A 235 -4.89 -10.02 -50.61
CA THR A 235 -5.72 -8.90 -50.14
C THR A 235 -5.14 -8.23 -48.91
N ILE A 236 -4.68 -9.00 -47.91
CA ILE A 236 -4.11 -8.42 -46.67
C ILE A 236 -2.76 -7.75 -46.94
N ASN A 237 -1.93 -8.33 -47.82
CA ASN A 237 -0.65 -7.72 -48.23
C ASN A 237 -0.82 -6.43 -49.03
N ALA A 238 -1.94 -6.28 -49.75
CA ALA A 238 -2.27 -5.06 -50.48
C ALA A 238 -2.87 -3.96 -49.60
N GLN A 239 -3.27 -4.27 -48.36
CA GLN A 239 -3.90 -3.31 -47.46
C GLN A 239 -2.87 -2.33 -46.90
N THR A 240 -3.15 -1.03 -47.08
CA THR A 240 -2.27 0.06 -46.59
C THR A 240 -2.74 0.64 -45.26
N ASP A 241 -4.01 0.46 -44.93
CA ASP A 241 -4.59 0.90 -43.67
C ASP A 241 -4.45 -0.21 -42.61
N HIS A 242 -3.57 0.02 -41.63
CA HIS A 242 -3.27 -0.92 -40.55
C HIS A 242 -3.92 -0.48 -39.24
N SER A 243 -4.90 0.43 -39.28
CA SER A 243 -5.64 0.90 -38.11
C SER A 243 -6.47 -0.20 -37.43
N ILE A 244 -6.93 -1.18 -38.21
CA ILE A 244 -7.73 -2.31 -37.72
C ILE A 244 -6.87 -3.57 -37.75
N LYS A 245 -6.59 -4.14 -36.57
CA LYS A 245 -5.98 -5.48 -36.44
C LYS A 245 -6.96 -6.54 -36.92
N ARG A 246 -6.44 -7.61 -37.53
CA ARG A 246 -7.29 -8.65 -38.14
C ARG A 246 -6.85 -10.05 -37.78
N LYS A 247 -7.81 -10.96 -37.61
CA LYS A 247 -7.56 -12.39 -37.41
C LYS A 247 -8.14 -13.19 -38.59
N PRO A 248 -7.34 -14.04 -39.26
CA PRO A 248 -7.80 -14.86 -40.37
C PRO A 248 -8.52 -16.13 -39.89
N TYR A 249 -9.65 -16.43 -40.53
CA TYR A 249 -10.42 -17.66 -40.35
C TYR A 249 -10.63 -18.36 -41.69
N VAL A 250 -10.34 -19.66 -41.76
CA VAL A 250 -10.50 -20.47 -42.97
C VAL A 250 -11.56 -21.53 -42.74
N ILE A 251 -12.52 -21.65 -43.66
CA ILE A 251 -13.56 -22.68 -43.61
C ILE A 251 -13.51 -23.45 -44.92
N LEU A 252 -13.10 -24.71 -44.86
CA LEU A 252 -13.14 -25.64 -45.97
C LEU A 252 -14.36 -26.54 -45.85
N LEU A 253 -15.11 -26.66 -46.95
CA LEU A 253 -16.27 -27.52 -47.00
C LEU A 253 -16.26 -28.37 -48.27
N SER A 254 -16.40 -29.70 -48.09
CA SER A 254 -16.44 -30.67 -49.19
C SER A 254 -17.26 -31.90 -48.82
N ASP A 255 -17.84 -32.55 -49.83
CA ASP A 255 -18.70 -33.74 -49.67
C ASP A 255 -18.06 -35.05 -50.13
N GLY A 256 -16.77 -35.03 -50.44
CA GLY A 256 -16.12 -36.18 -51.06
C GLY A 256 -14.60 -36.10 -51.14
N GLU A 257 -14.02 -37.19 -51.63
CA GLU A 257 -12.58 -37.27 -51.88
C GLU A 257 -12.18 -36.34 -53.03
N PRO A 258 -10.98 -35.72 -52.97
CA PRO A 258 -10.46 -34.97 -54.10
C PRO A 258 -10.29 -35.90 -55.31
N THR A 259 -10.78 -35.49 -56.48
CA THR A 259 -10.66 -36.27 -57.73
C THR A 259 -9.37 -35.95 -58.50
N SER A 260 -8.65 -34.94 -58.05
CA SER A 260 -7.35 -34.55 -58.59
C SER A 260 -6.54 -33.77 -57.56
N ALA A 261 -5.21 -33.86 -57.69
CA ALA A 261 -4.26 -33.02 -56.98
C ALA A 261 -2.98 -32.87 -57.83
N SER A 262 -2.06 -32.01 -57.43
CA SER A 262 -0.74 -31.80 -58.00
C SER A 262 0.32 -32.10 -56.97
N LYS A 263 1.42 -32.69 -57.44
CA LYS A 263 2.63 -32.91 -56.64
C LYS A 263 3.36 -31.61 -56.30
N ASN A 264 3.06 -30.51 -56.99
CA ASN A 264 3.68 -29.20 -56.77
C ASN A 264 2.96 -28.43 -55.63
N TRP A 265 2.51 -29.11 -54.59
CA TRP A 265 1.66 -28.56 -53.52
C TRP A 265 2.26 -27.34 -52.80
N TYR A 266 3.59 -27.19 -52.81
CA TYR A 266 4.34 -26.08 -52.21
C TYR A 266 4.43 -24.84 -53.11
N SER A 267 3.94 -24.90 -54.35
CA SER A 267 4.10 -23.79 -55.30
C SER A 267 3.21 -22.61 -54.92
N ASP A 268 3.78 -21.42 -54.84
CA ASP A 268 3.02 -20.17 -54.70
C ASP A 268 2.39 -19.69 -56.00
N ASP A 269 2.85 -20.21 -57.14
CA ASP A 269 2.23 -19.99 -58.43
C ASP A 269 1.11 -21.03 -58.65
N LEU A 270 -0.15 -20.59 -58.57
CA LEU A 270 -1.35 -21.40 -58.82
C LEU A 270 -1.31 -22.10 -60.19
N SER A 271 -0.61 -21.55 -61.19
CA SER A 271 -0.49 -22.20 -62.50
C SER A 271 0.35 -23.47 -62.44
N GLN A 272 1.33 -23.57 -61.51
CA GLN A 272 2.12 -24.78 -61.31
C GLN A 272 1.32 -25.89 -60.63
N LEU A 273 0.25 -25.55 -59.89
CA LEU A 273 -0.68 -26.54 -59.36
C LEU A 273 -1.48 -27.22 -60.48
N LYS A 274 -1.50 -26.67 -61.71
CA LYS A 274 -2.08 -27.33 -62.89
C LYS A 274 -1.13 -28.32 -63.57
N LEU A 275 0.15 -28.32 -63.17
CA LEU A 275 1.19 -29.20 -63.70
C LEU A 275 1.41 -30.41 -62.77
N ASN A 276 2.08 -31.46 -63.25
CA ASN A 276 2.37 -32.68 -62.48
C ASN A 276 1.14 -33.29 -61.79
N THR A 277 0.03 -33.28 -62.54
CA THR A 277 -1.28 -33.69 -62.07
C THR A 277 -1.36 -35.18 -61.77
N ILE A 278 -1.95 -35.48 -60.62
CA ILE A 278 -2.48 -36.78 -60.25
C ILE A 278 -3.96 -36.74 -60.62
N THR A 279 -4.38 -37.56 -61.58
CA THR A 279 -5.80 -37.77 -61.91
C THR A 279 -6.11 -39.26 -61.87
N THR A 280 -7.27 -39.62 -61.33
CA THR A 280 -7.81 -40.97 -61.47
C THR A 280 -8.76 -41.02 -62.66
N GLY A 281 -8.67 -42.10 -63.44
CA GLY A 281 -9.72 -42.45 -64.41
C GLY A 281 -11.05 -42.65 -63.69
N SER A 282 -12.15 -42.27 -64.36
CA SER A 282 -13.51 -42.36 -63.85
C SER A 282 -13.84 -43.76 -63.29
N GLY A 283 -13.99 -43.87 -61.97
CA GLY A 283 -14.54 -45.06 -61.30
C GLY A 283 -13.67 -45.75 -60.26
N GLY A 284 -12.51 -45.21 -59.88
CA GLY A 284 -11.66 -45.75 -58.83
C GLY A 284 -11.10 -44.67 -57.90
N HIS A 285 -11.97 -44.05 -57.11
CA HIS A 285 -11.62 -43.33 -55.88
C HIS A 285 -10.63 -44.17 -55.09
N ARG A 286 -9.39 -43.71 -54.81
CA ARG A 286 -8.49 -44.29 -53.77
C ARG A 286 -7.01 -43.79 -53.77
N ASP A 287 -6.68 -42.58 -54.21
CA ASP A 287 -5.26 -42.17 -54.21
C ASP A 287 -4.88 -41.40 -52.93
N ALA A 288 -4.25 -42.11 -52.01
CA ALA A 288 -3.66 -41.55 -50.79
C ALA A 288 -2.71 -40.37 -51.06
N LEU A 289 -2.06 -40.35 -52.23
CA LEU A 289 -1.18 -39.26 -52.62
C LEU A 289 -1.95 -37.95 -52.89
N MET A 290 -3.19 -38.01 -53.37
CA MET A 290 -4.01 -36.81 -53.56
C MET A 290 -4.43 -36.17 -52.24
N ALA A 291 -4.87 -37.00 -51.27
CA ALA A 291 -5.17 -36.53 -49.93
C ALA A 291 -3.92 -35.92 -49.28
N THR A 292 -2.76 -36.59 -49.42
CA THR A 292 -1.46 -36.10 -48.95
C THR A 292 -1.12 -34.72 -49.52
N CYS A 293 -1.14 -34.55 -50.85
CA CYS A 293 -0.82 -33.28 -51.48
C CYS A 293 -1.78 -32.16 -51.06
N THR A 294 -3.06 -32.47 -50.88
CA THR A 294 -4.06 -31.49 -50.41
C THR A 294 -3.79 -31.06 -48.97
N ILE A 295 -3.51 -31.99 -48.05
CA ILE A 295 -3.14 -31.69 -46.64
C ILE A 295 -1.88 -30.81 -46.59
N LEU A 296 -0.85 -31.14 -47.36
CA LEU A 296 0.39 -30.36 -47.42
C LEU A 296 0.17 -28.96 -48.01
N THR A 297 -0.74 -28.82 -48.98
CA THR A 297 -1.12 -27.51 -49.53
C THR A 297 -1.81 -26.65 -48.47
N ALA A 298 -2.71 -27.25 -47.68
CA ALA A 298 -3.39 -26.53 -46.60
C ALA A 298 -2.39 -26.02 -45.55
N ALA A 299 -1.43 -26.84 -45.12
CA ALA A 299 -0.38 -26.42 -44.19
C ALA A 299 0.48 -25.29 -44.73
N HIS A 300 1.02 -25.48 -45.94
CA HIS A 300 1.85 -24.46 -46.57
C HIS A 300 1.10 -23.12 -46.73
N ARG A 301 -0.21 -23.17 -46.95
CA ARG A 301 -1.06 -21.98 -47.05
C ARG A 301 -1.45 -21.40 -45.70
N LYS A 302 -1.61 -22.21 -44.65
CA LYS A 302 -1.79 -21.73 -43.28
C LYS A 302 -0.58 -20.89 -42.85
N ASP A 303 0.64 -21.43 -42.98
CA ASP A 303 1.88 -20.71 -42.64
C ASP A 303 2.00 -19.38 -43.39
N LYS A 304 1.69 -19.40 -44.69
CA LYS A 304 1.72 -18.19 -45.53
C LYS A 304 0.71 -17.15 -45.05
N LEU A 305 -0.47 -17.59 -44.61
CA LEU A 305 -1.53 -16.74 -44.11
C LEU A 305 -1.16 -16.15 -42.74
N GLU A 306 -0.65 -16.97 -41.82
CA GLU A 306 -0.13 -16.52 -40.52
C GLU A 306 0.99 -15.49 -40.68
N ALA A 307 1.94 -15.75 -41.58
CA ALA A 307 3.02 -14.82 -41.88
C ALA A 307 2.50 -13.49 -42.42
N ALA A 308 1.51 -13.51 -43.33
CA ALA A 308 0.92 -12.31 -43.90
C ALA A 308 0.15 -11.48 -42.85
N TYR A 309 -0.66 -12.12 -42.01
CA TYR A 309 -1.41 -11.43 -40.95
C TYR A 309 -0.51 -10.97 -39.80
N THR A 310 0.52 -11.74 -39.45
CA THR A 310 1.55 -11.32 -38.48
C THR A 310 2.27 -10.07 -38.98
N ALA A 311 2.66 -10.02 -40.26
CA ALA A 311 3.27 -8.85 -40.85
C ALA A 311 2.32 -7.64 -40.86
N TYR A 312 1.05 -7.86 -41.21
CA TYR A 312 0.01 -6.83 -41.21
C TYR A 312 -0.27 -6.28 -39.80
N ASN A 313 -0.31 -7.14 -38.78
CA ASN A 313 -0.56 -6.78 -37.38
C ASN A 313 0.70 -6.26 -36.65
N GLY A 314 1.68 -5.69 -37.38
CA GLY A 314 2.85 -5.05 -36.79
C GLY A 314 3.89 -6.03 -36.20
N GLY A 315 3.93 -7.27 -36.67
CA GLY A 315 4.86 -8.31 -36.19
C GLY A 315 4.34 -9.13 -35.01
N LYS A 316 3.11 -8.88 -34.53
CA LYS A 316 2.46 -9.72 -33.51
C LYS A 316 2.02 -11.05 -34.13
N GLN A 317 2.49 -12.16 -33.55
CA GLN A 317 2.13 -13.50 -34.02
C GLN A 317 0.61 -13.62 -34.10
N THR A 318 0.10 -13.91 -35.29
CA THR A 318 -1.33 -14.04 -35.54
C THR A 318 -1.61 -15.44 -36.02
N GLU A 319 -2.34 -16.20 -35.22
CA GLU A 319 -2.75 -17.57 -35.53
C GLU A 319 -3.96 -17.60 -36.48
N VAL A 320 -3.94 -18.56 -37.40
CA VAL A 320 -5.07 -18.85 -38.30
C VAL A 320 -5.95 -19.93 -37.68
N GLU A 321 -7.24 -19.62 -37.57
CA GLU A 321 -8.25 -20.61 -37.20
C GLU A 321 -8.75 -21.33 -38.45
N TRP A 322 -8.69 -22.66 -38.44
CA TRP A 322 -9.01 -23.46 -39.62
C TRP A 322 -10.08 -24.51 -39.32
N PHE A 323 -11.20 -24.41 -40.04
CA PHE A 323 -12.36 -25.27 -39.90
C PHE A 323 -12.56 -26.12 -41.14
N ASN A 324 -12.81 -27.41 -40.94
CA ASN A 324 -13.18 -28.35 -42.00
C ASN A 324 -14.55 -28.95 -41.73
N ILE A 325 -15.39 -28.96 -42.76
CA ILE A 325 -16.72 -29.55 -42.68
C ILE A 325 -16.89 -30.55 -43.82
N GLY A 326 -17.04 -31.82 -43.44
CA GLY A 326 -17.38 -32.91 -44.36
C GLY A 326 -18.89 -33.09 -44.42
N ILE A 327 -19.52 -32.84 -45.56
CA ILE A 327 -20.97 -33.09 -45.71
C ILE A 327 -21.19 -34.52 -46.19
N ASP A 328 -21.97 -35.29 -45.43
CA ASP A 328 -22.31 -36.69 -45.74
C ASP A 328 -21.04 -37.55 -45.90
N VAL A 329 -20.05 -37.27 -45.06
CA VAL A 329 -18.82 -38.02 -44.90
C VAL A 329 -18.94 -38.77 -43.57
N ASP A 330 -18.87 -40.09 -43.63
CA ASP A 330 -18.93 -40.93 -42.43
C ASP A 330 -17.78 -40.60 -41.50
N GLU A 331 -18.10 -40.30 -40.23
CA GLU A 331 -17.10 -40.13 -39.19
C GLU A 331 -16.42 -41.49 -38.92
N PRO A 332 -15.09 -41.58 -39.02
CA PRO A 332 -14.37 -42.80 -38.71
C PRO A 332 -14.55 -43.21 -37.25
N SER A 333 -15.00 -44.45 -37.03
CA SER A 333 -15.07 -45.06 -35.69
C SER A 333 -13.70 -45.25 -35.00
N SER A 334 -12.62 -45.13 -35.76
CA SER A 334 -11.22 -45.27 -35.33
C SER A 334 -10.29 -44.67 -36.40
N PRO A 335 -9.06 -44.25 -36.03
CA PRO A 335 -8.03 -43.82 -36.97
C PRO A 335 -7.80 -44.80 -38.15
N GLU A 336 -7.83 -46.11 -37.90
CA GLU A 336 -7.62 -47.13 -38.93
C GLU A 336 -8.78 -47.26 -39.93
N SER A 337 -9.98 -46.85 -39.52
CA SER A 337 -11.17 -46.84 -40.38
C SER A 337 -11.31 -45.58 -41.23
N ALA A 338 -10.44 -44.59 -41.03
CA ALA A 338 -10.53 -43.32 -41.76
C ALA A 338 -10.21 -43.50 -43.25
N GLY A 339 -11.19 -43.16 -44.09
CA GLY A 339 -11.02 -43.03 -45.54
C GLY A 339 -10.20 -41.79 -45.92
N TYR A 340 -9.89 -41.63 -47.20
CA TYR A 340 -9.03 -40.52 -47.65
C TYR A 340 -9.67 -39.14 -47.46
N ASN A 341 -10.99 -39.03 -47.66
CA ASN A 341 -11.75 -37.81 -47.37
C ASN A 341 -11.75 -37.47 -45.88
N ALA A 342 -11.94 -38.46 -45.01
CA ALA A 342 -11.88 -38.24 -43.57
C ALA A 342 -10.47 -37.86 -43.11
N CYS A 343 -9.42 -38.49 -43.65
CA CYS A 343 -8.04 -38.12 -43.37
C CYS A 343 -7.70 -36.71 -43.89
N LEU A 344 -8.28 -36.29 -45.01
CA LEU A 344 -8.10 -34.94 -45.56
C LEU A 344 -8.76 -33.89 -44.66
N LEU A 345 -10.02 -34.13 -44.28
CA LEU A 345 -10.81 -33.20 -43.47
C LEU A 345 -10.39 -33.21 -42.00
N ASN A 346 -9.82 -34.30 -41.52
CA ASN A 346 -9.27 -34.42 -40.19
C ASN A 346 -7.98 -35.28 -40.19
N PRO A 347 -6.81 -34.67 -40.44
CA PRO A 347 -5.53 -35.37 -40.38
C PRO A 347 -5.15 -35.91 -39.00
N ASN A 348 -5.91 -35.61 -37.94
CA ASN A 348 -5.66 -36.20 -36.62
C ASN A 348 -5.88 -37.73 -36.62
N TYR A 349 -6.66 -38.26 -37.56
CA TYR A 349 -6.72 -39.72 -37.77
C TYR A 349 -5.39 -40.34 -38.20
N LEU A 350 -4.40 -39.53 -38.58
CA LEU A 350 -3.05 -40.01 -38.87
C LEU A 350 -2.22 -40.14 -37.59
N VAL A 351 -2.55 -39.33 -36.57
CA VAL A 351 -1.92 -39.30 -35.24
C VAL A 351 -2.23 -40.60 -34.50
N GLY A 352 -1.22 -41.18 -33.84
CA GLY A 352 -1.38 -42.43 -33.10
C GLY A 352 -1.43 -43.73 -33.94
N LEU A 353 -1.41 -43.67 -35.28
CA LEU A 353 -1.23 -44.88 -36.10
C LEU A 353 0.17 -45.49 -35.86
N GLU A 354 0.27 -46.44 -34.94
CA GLU A 354 1.47 -47.22 -34.64
C GLU A 354 1.63 -48.40 -35.62
N GLY A 355 2.85 -48.60 -36.14
CA GLY A 355 3.19 -49.81 -36.88
C GLY A 355 2.82 -49.81 -38.38
N SER A 356 3.86 -49.87 -39.20
CA SER A 356 3.90 -50.05 -40.66
C SER A 356 3.72 -48.80 -41.54
N ASN A 357 4.86 -48.28 -42.02
CA ASN A 357 4.97 -47.49 -43.26
C ASN A 357 4.75 -48.41 -44.47
N SER A 358 3.59 -49.07 -44.55
CA SER A 358 3.27 -49.99 -45.63
C SER A 358 2.36 -49.32 -46.65
N SER A 359 2.71 -49.38 -47.93
CA SER A 359 1.85 -48.94 -49.04
C SER A 359 0.67 -49.89 -49.30
N THR A 360 0.51 -50.97 -48.52
CA THR A 360 -0.49 -52.04 -48.73
C THR A 360 -1.55 -52.13 -47.62
N SER A 361 -1.69 -51.13 -46.77
CA SER A 361 -2.50 -51.19 -45.56
C SER A 361 -3.76 -50.28 -45.61
N THR A 362 -4.29 -49.80 -44.48
CA THR A 362 -5.51 -48.97 -44.45
C THR A 362 -5.32 -47.63 -45.17
N ASP A 363 -6.41 -46.96 -45.52
CA ASP A 363 -6.34 -45.72 -46.31
C ASP A 363 -5.59 -44.61 -45.56
N ALA A 364 -5.85 -44.43 -44.25
CA ALA A 364 -5.09 -43.53 -43.39
C ALA A 364 -3.57 -43.85 -43.33
N GLN A 365 -3.20 -45.12 -43.26
CA GLN A 365 -1.78 -45.52 -43.25
C GLN A 365 -1.07 -45.23 -44.57
N LYS A 366 -1.77 -45.32 -45.71
CA LYS A 366 -1.20 -44.92 -47.01
C LYS A 366 -0.99 -43.41 -47.09
N VAL A 367 -1.89 -42.60 -46.54
CA VAL A 367 -1.71 -41.13 -46.47
C VAL A 367 -0.48 -40.82 -45.62
N LYS A 368 -0.39 -41.43 -44.42
CA LYS A 368 0.78 -41.33 -43.54
C LYS A 368 2.07 -41.78 -44.22
N TYR A 369 2.02 -42.85 -45.03
CA TYR A 369 3.17 -43.31 -45.80
C TYR A 369 3.67 -42.24 -46.77
N TYR A 370 2.79 -41.60 -47.54
CA TYR A 370 3.17 -40.57 -48.50
C TYR A 370 3.61 -39.26 -47.83
N LEU A 371 3.01 -38.87 -46.71
CA LEU A 371 3.49 -37.74 -45.89
C LEU A 371 4.92 -37.98 -45.39
N ASN A 372 5.28 -39.24 -45.09
CA ASN A 372 6.63 -39.62 -44.66
C ASN A 372 7.66 -39.72 -45.80
N GLN A 373 7.25 -39.60 -47.06
CA GLN A 373 8.18 -39.70 -48.18
C GLN A 373 8.93 -38.37 -48.41
N PRO A 374 10.27 -38.36 -48.42
CA PRO A 374 11.08 -37.15 -48.62
C PRO A 374 10.77 -36.41 -49.92
N ASP A 375 10.39 -37.15 -50.97
CA ASP A 375 10.07 -36.60 -52.29
C ASP A 375 8.79 -35.76 -52.30
N TYR A 376 7.94 -35.91 -51.27
CA TYR A 376 6.64 -35.28 -51.18
C TYR A 376 6.52 -34.32 -50.01
N ALA A 377 7.34 -34.42 -48.98
CA ALA A 377 7.32 -33.48 -47.86
C ALA A 377 8.75 -33.04 -47.45
N PRO A 378 9.57 -32.48 -48.36
CA PRO A 378 10.97 -32.15 -48.06
C PRO A 378 11.15 -31.06 -47.01
N ALA A 379 10.13 -30.23 -46.77
CA ALA A 379 10.13 -29.14 -45.79
C ALA A 379 9.25 -29.41 -44.56
N TYR A 380 8.36 -30.40 -44.61
CA TYR A 380 7.43 -30.75 -43.53
C TYR A 380 7.62 -32.22 -43.21
N THR A 381 8.31 -32.53 -42.13
CA THR A 381 8.30 -33.91 -41.66
C THR A 381 6.97 -34.19 -40.98
N VAL A 382 6.49 -35.44 -41.02
CA VAL A 382 5.34 -35.86 -40.19
C VAL A 382 5.56 -35.48 -38.72
N LYS A 383 6.82 -35.42 -38.27
CA LYS A 383 7.19 -34.96 -36.93
C LYS A 383 6.77 -33.50 -36.64
N ASP A 384 6.89 -32.60 -37.62
CA ASP A 384 6.51 -31.18 -37.47
C ASP A 384 4.99 -31.00 -37.32
N TYR A 385 4.19 -31.97 -37.81
CA TYR A 385 2.74 -32.03 -37.62
C TYR A 385 2.30 -32.61 -36.26
N TYR A 386 3.17 -33.34 -35.56
CA TYR A 386 2.81 -34.11 -34.35
C TYR A 386 3.36 -33.48 -33.07
N GLU A 387 4.51 -32.82 -33.14
CA GLU A 387 5.16 -32.24 -31.96
C GLU A 387 4.83 -30.76 -31.75
N ASN A 388 4.28 -30.11 -32.77
CA ASN A 388 3.75 -28.75 -32.67
C ASN A 388 2.25 -28.85 -32.92
N ASP A 389 1.45 -28.82 -31.85
CA ASP A 389 -0.03 -28.87 -31.88
C ASP A 389 -0.69 -27.83 -32.83
N ASN A 390 0.06 -26.97 -33.50
CA ASN A 390 -0.49 -25.81 -34.20
C ASN A 390 -0.62 -25.98 -35.71
N TYR A 391 -0.11 -27.05 -36.33
CA TYR A 391 0.31 -26.87 -37.72
C TYR A 391 -0.80 -26.80 -38.77
N VAL A 392 -1.99 -27.39 -38.55
CA VAL A 392 -3.18 -27.09 -39.39
C VAL A 392 -4.53 -27.45 -38.74
N TYR A 393 -4.59 -28.47 -37.86
CA TYR A 393 -5.87 -29.12 -37.51
C TYR A 393 -6.03 -29.56 -36.04
N ILE A 394 -5.26 -29.02 -35.10
CA ILE A 394 -5.14 -29.65 -33.77
C ILE A 394 -5.35 -28.66 -32.63
N HIS A 395 -6.60 -28.52 -32.20
CA HIS A 395 -6.84 -28.54 -30.77
C HIS A 395 -7.70 -29.77 -30.47
N GLU A 396 -7.15 -30.70 -29.68
CA GLU A 396 -7.88 -31.87 -29.22
C GLU A 396 -9.07 -31.42 -28.37
N GLY A 397 -10.29 -31.57 -28.88
CA GLY A 397 -11.53 -31.27 -28.16
C GLY A 397 -12.42 -30.17 -28.75
N ASP A 398 -11.95 -29.41 -29.74
CA ASP A 398 -12.53 -28.08 -30.01
C ASP A 398 -13.41 -27.96 -31.28
N GLY A 399 -13.79 -29.06 -31.93
CA GLY A 399 -14.80 -29.03 -33.00
C GLY A 399 -14.36 -28.45 -34.36
N TYR A 400 -13.06 -28.19 -34.58
CA TYR A 400 -12.51 -27.64 -35.84
C TYR A 400 -12.66 -28.56 -37.07
N ALA A 401 -12.97 -29.85 -36.89
CA ALA A 401 -13.36 -30.74 -37.98
C ALA A 401 -14.70 -31.41 -37.66
N THR A 402 -15.72 -31.18 -38.50
CA THR A 402 -17.06 -31.75 -38.31
C THR A 402 -17.50 -32.62 -39.48
N PHE A 403 -17.96 -33.84 -39.18
CA PHE A 403 -18.54 -34.78 -40.13
C PHE A 403 -20.07 -34.70 -40.11
N ALA A 404 -20.61 -33.80 -40.93
CA ALA A 404 -22.03 -33.46 -40.95
C ALA A 404 -22.84 -34.41 -41.83
N ASN A 405 -23.31 -35.50 -41.25
CA ASN A 405 -24.19 -36.49 -41.91
C ASN A 405 -25.68 -36.09 -41.89
N THR A 406 -26.04 -35.03 -41.17
CA THR A 406 -27.40 -34.48 -41.12
C THR A 406 -27.38 -32.97 -41.27
N TYR A 407 -28.52 -32.39 -41.66
CA TYR A 407 -28.70 -30.95 -41.76
C TYR A 407 -28.44 -30.24 -40.43
N ASP A 408 -28.93 -30.81 -39.31
CA ASP A 408 -28.82 -30.19 -37.99
C ASP A 408 -27.36 -30.15 -37.51
N VAL A 409 -26.56 -31.19 -37.80
CA VAL A 409 -25.12 -31.20 -37.48
C VAL A 409 -24.37 -30.19 -38.36
N LEU A 410 -24.73 -30.06 -39.64
CA LEU A 410 -24.15 -29.05 -40.52
C LEU A 410 -24.43 -27.64 -40.01
N MET A 411 -25.67 -27.38 -39.61
CA MET A 411 -26.06 -26.09 -39.05
C MET A 411 -25.29 -25.79 -37.77
N GLY A 412 -25.26 -26.74 -36.84
CA GLY A 412 -24.51 -26.62 -35.59
C GLY A 412 -23.03 -26.29 -35.81
N ALA A 413 -22.37 -26.92 -36.79
CA ALA A 413 -20.97 -26.65 -37.12
C ALA A 413 -20.74 -25.19 -37.54
N PHE A 414 -21.62 -24.65 -38.40
CA PHE A 414 -21.56 -23.25 -38.83
C PHE A 414 -21.91 -22.27 -37.71
N THR A 415 -22.87 -22.61 -36.84
CA THR A 415 -23.20 -21.81 -35.66
C THR A 415 -22.03 -21.76 -34.67
N THR A 416 -21.40 -22.89 -34.34
CA THR A 416 -20.23 -22.96 -33.44
C THR A 416 -19.06 -22.16 -33.99
N LEU A 417 -18.75 -22.32 -35.28
CA LEU A 417 -17.77 -21.49 -35.98
C LEU A 417 -18.08 -20.00 -35.83
N ALA A 418 -19.33 -19.60 -36.10
CA ALA A 418 -19.73 -18.21 -36.05
C ALA A 418 -19.64 -17.66 -34.62
N GLN A 419 -19.89 -18.49 -33.60
CA GLN A 419 -19.68 -18.14 -32.19
C GLN A 419 -18.20 -18.00 -31.82
N ILE A 420 -17.31 -18.86 -32.34
CA ILE A 420 -15.86 -18.71 -32.14
C ILE A 420 -15.37 -17.41 -32.78
N ILE A 421 -15.80 -17.12 -34.01
CA ILE A 421 -15.51 -15.86 -34.68
C ILE A 421 -16.12 -14.70 -33.88
N GLN A 422 -17.33 -14.87 -33.36
CA GLN A 422 -17.97 -13.85 -32.54
C GLN A 422 -17.12 -13.55 -31.31
N GLN A 423 -16.75 -14.55 -30.52
CA GLN A 423 -15.89 -14.38 -29.36
C GLN A 423 -14.54 -13.73 -29.71
N GLY A 424 -13.94 -14.11 -30.84
CA GLY A 424 -12.64 -13.58 -31.28
C GLY A 424 -12.68 -12.22 -31.98
N SER A 425 -13.86 -11.74 -32.41
CA SER A 425 -14.01 -10.50 -33.18
C SER A 425 -15.09 -9.56 -32.69
N MET A 426 -15.79 -9.93 -31.62
CA MET A 426 -16.73 -9.07 -30.93
C MET A 426 -15.98 -7.84 -30.47
N GLU A 427 -16.57 -6.70 -30.79
CA GLU A 427 -16.15 -5.46 -30.18
C GLU A 427 -16.51 -5.58 -28.71
N ILE A 428 -15.49 -5.76 -27.87
CA ILE A 428 -15.66 -5.60 -26.44
C ILE A 428 -15.74 -4.09 -26.22
N THR A 429 -16.91 -3.54 -26.48
CA THR A 429 -17.35 -2.35 -25.78
C THR A 429 -17.58 -2.81 -24.36
N PHE A 430 -17.02 -2.15 -23.34
CA PHE A 430 -17.44 -2.39 -21.95
C PHE A 430 -18.90 -2.00 -21.86
N PRO A 431 -19.79 -2.99 -21.78
CA PRO A 431 -21.16 -2.70 -21.66
C PRO A 431 -21.47 -2.88 -20.19
N ILE A 432 -21.61 -1.76 -19.50
CA ILE A 432 -22.78 -1.72 -18.63
C ILE A 432 -23.99 -1.64 -19.58
N ILE A 433 -24.32 -2.76 -20.25
CA ILE A 433 -25.52 -2.91 -21.09
C ILE A 433 -26.60 -3.53 -20.22
N ILE A 434 -27.81 -3.04 -20.40
CA ILE A 434 -28.99 -3.55 -19.73
C ILE A 434 -29.93 -4.19 -20.76
N HIS A 435 -30.57 -5.27 -20.33
CA HIS A 435 -31.70 -5.90 -20.97
C HIS A 435 -32.94 -5.01 -20.91
N GLU A 436 -33.31 -4.37 -22.03
CA GLU A 436 -34.55 -3.60 -22.13
C GLU A 436 -35.80 -4.42 -21.71
N GLY A 437 -36.37 -4.04 -20.58
CA GLY A 437 -37.40 -4.77 -19.87
C GLY A 437 -37.97 -3.99 -18.68
N SER A 438 -38.40 -2.75 -18.92
CA SER A 438 -39.20 -1.87 -18.04
C SER A 438 -38.45 -1.15 -16.90
N GLY A 439 -37.92 0.04 -17.22
CA GLY A 439 -37.65 1.10 -16.25
C GLY A 439 -36.24 1.12 -15.65
N GLU A 440 -35.23 0.77 -16.45
CA GLU A 440 -33.86 0.51 -16.02
C GLU A 440 -33.04 1.75 -15.66
N GLN A 441 -32.35 1.64 -14.52
CA GLN A 441 -31.30 2.55 -14.08
C GLN A 441 -29.95 2.09 -14.62
N THR A 442 -29.13 3.04 -15.06
CA THR A 442 -27.69 2.88 -15.26
C THR A 442 -27.04 2.40 -13.96
N THR A 443 -26.16 1.38 -13.98
CA THR A 443 -25.39 1.01 -12.79
C THR A 443 -24.26 2.01 -12.61
N ASP A 444 -24.64 3.16 -12.06
CA ASP A 444 -23.73 4.24 -11.75
C ASP A 444 -22.86 3.85 -10.58
N VAL A 445 -21.63 4.35 -10.54
CA VAL A 445 -20.87 4.34 -9.30
C VAL A 445 -21.50 5.41 -8.41
N VAL A 446 -22.16 4.96 -7.35
CA VAL A 446 -22.84 5.86 -6.41
C VAL A 446 -22.03 5.94 -5.14
N PHE A 447 -21.47 7.12 -4.88
CA PHE A 447 -20.95 7.45 -3.56
C PHE A 447 -22.05 8.10 -2.73
N THR A 448 -22.20 7.66 -1.49
CA THR A 448 -23.01 8.33 -0.48
C THR A 448 -22.08 8.67 0.67
N ASP A 449 -21.85 9.95 0.91
CA ASP A 449 -21.11 10.44 2.05
C ASP A 449 -22.03 11.14 3.04
N VAL A 450 -21.92 10.82 4.33
CA VAL A 450 -22.61 11.53 5.39
C VAL A 450 -21.57 12.36 6.14
N ILE A 451 -21.81 13.65 6.29
CA ILE A 451 -20.93 14.63 6.90
C ILE A 451 -21.40 14.85 8.35
N GLY A 452 -20.44 15.04 9.26
CA GLY A 452 -20.72 15.22 10.68
C GLY A 452 -21.64 16.40 11.01
N ASP A 453 -22.14 16.41 12.25
CA ASP A 453 -22.99 17.48 12.77
C ASP A 453 -22.24 18.83 12.80
N GLY A 454 -22.94 19.91 12.44
CA GLY A 454 -22.38 21.27 12.37
C GLY A 454 -21.46 21.54 11.17
N MET A 455 -21.43 20.66 10.16
CA MET A 455 -20.59 20.76 8.96
C MET A 455 -21.45 20.83 7.69
N PHE A 456 -21.00 21.57 6.68
CA PHE A 456 -21.73 21.69 5.40
C PHE A 456 -20.83 21.70 4.16
N VAL A 457 -21.38 21.22 3.04
CA VAL A 457 -20.69 21.14 1.75
C VAL A 457 -20.56 22.52 1.09
N THR A 458 -19.37 22.83 0.59
CA THR A 458 -19.07 23.98 -0.27
C THR A 458 -18.22 23.55 -1.49
N ASP A 459 -18.11 24.41 -2.50
CA ASP A 459 -17.16 24.28 -3.62
C ASP A 459 -17.07 22.91 -4.33
N VAL A 460 -18.22 22.31 -4.63
CA VAL A 460 -18.33 21.03 -5.35
C VAL A 460 -17.75 21.15 -6.77
N THR A 461 -16.72 20.36 -7.06
CA THR A 461 -15.94 20.39 -8.30
C THR A 461 -15.67 18.98 -8.82
N LEU A 462 -15.88 18.74 -10.11
CA LEU A 462 -15.56 17.47 -10.79
C LEU A 462 -14.23 17.60 -11.54
N THR A 463 -13.31 16.66 -11.36
CA THR A 463 -12.09 16.50 -12.17
C THR A 463 -12.16 15.18 -12.93
N PRO A 464 -12.53 15.20 -14.22
CA PRO A 464 -12.50 14.02 -15.10
C PRO A 464 -11.07 13.65 -15.51
N ASP A 465 -10.89 12.43 -16.04
CA ASP A 465 -9.61 11.93 -16.55
C ASP A 465 -8.91 12.92 -17.50
N GLY A 466 -7.69 13.33 -17.14
CA GLY A 466 -6.83 14.20 -17.93
C GLY A 466 -7.42 15.59 -18.26
N ALA A 467 -8.48 16.01 -17.56
CA ALA A 467 -9.21 17.24 -17.84
C ALA A 467 -9.08 18.28 -16.70
N ASP A 468 -9.28 19.55 -17.06
CA ASP A 468 -9.33 20.64 -16.09
C ASP A 468 -10.57 20.50 -15.18
N PRO A 469 -10.48 20.88 -13.88
CA PRO A 469 -11.62 20.83 -12.97
C PRO A 469 -12.81 21.68 -13.43
N VAL A 470 -14.02 21.14 -13.28
CA VAL A 470 -15.30 21.76 -13.64
C VAL A 470 -16.12 22.00 -12.37
N ALA A 471 -16.40 23.28 -12.08
CA ALA A 471 -17.24 23.65 -10.95
C ALA A 471 -18.70 23.22 -11.17
N GLY A 472 -19.31 22.65 -10.14
CA GLY A 472 -20.73 22.30 -10.13
C GLY A 472 -21.62 23.54 -10.05
N VAL A 473 -22.73 23.52 -10.77
CA VAL A 473 -23.78 24.55 -10.68
C VAL A 473 -24.91 24.03 -9.82
N ASP A 474 -25.09 24.64 -8.64
CA ASP A 474 -26.21 24.37 -7.73
C ASP A 474 -27.53 24.92 -8.28
N ASP A 475 -28.58 24.11 -8.27
CA ASP A 475 -29.95 24.48 -8.67
C ASP A 475 -30.73 25.21 -7.56
N GLY A 476 -30.14 25.38 -6.38
CA GLY A 476 -30.75 25.99 -5.20
C GLY A 476 -31.56 25.02 -4.33
N ASN A 477 -31.58 23.73 -4.68
CA ASN A 477 -32.16 22.65 -3.90
C ASN A 477 -31.09 21.61 -3.49
N GLY A 478 -29.79 21.97 -3.60
CA GLY A 478 -28.68 21.08 -3.29
C GLY A 478 -28.37 20.08 -4.40
N ASN A 479 -28.92 20.23 -5.61
CA ASN A 479 -28.49 19.43 -6.75
C ASN A 479 -27.44 20.19 -7.57
N TYR A 480 -26.29 19.59 -7.77
CA TYR A 480 -25.20 20.11 -8.58
C TYR A 480 -25.15 19.37 -9.92
N THR A 481 -24.99 20.15 -10.99
CA THR A 481 -24.79 19.65 -12.36
C THR A 481 -23.48 20.19 -12.94
N PHE A 482 -22.87 19.44 -13.85
CA PHE A 482 -21.58 19.77 -14.45
C PHE A 482 -21.73 19.94 -15.95
N HIS A 483 -21.31 21.09 -16.49
CA HIS A 483 -21.51 21.36 -17.91
C HIS A 483 -20.69 20.41 -18.79
N GLY A 484 -21.39 19.58 -19.57
CA GLY A 484 -20.78 18.61 -20.49
C GLY A 484 -20.61 17.20 -19.91
N TYR A 485 -21.15 16.94 -18.71
CA TYR A 485 -21.11 15.64 -18.04
C TYR A 485 -22.52 15.24 -17.56
N ASP A 486 -22.81 13.95 -17.58
CA ASP A 486 -24.06 13.33 -17.15
C ASP A 486 -24.08 13.02 -15.64
N THR A 487 -22.92 13.10 -14.97
CA THR A 487 -22.80 12.99 -13.51
C THR A 487 -23.66 13.99 -12.75
N THR A 488 -24.21 13.54 -11.62
CA THR A 488 -25.02 14.37 -10.73
C THR A 488 -24.54 14.24 -9.29
N VAL A 489 -24.63 15.35 -8.54
CA VAL A 489 -24.37 15.36 -7.10
C VAL A 489 -25.56 15.97 -6.39
N LYS A 490 -25.99 15.35 -5.28
CA LYS A 490 -27.10 15.84 -4.47
C LYS A 490 -26.70 15.92 -3.01
N VAL A 491 -26.92 17.07 -2.38
CA VAL A 491 -26.68 17.30 -0.95
C VAL A 491 -28.03 17.48 -0.25
N THR A 492 -28.26 16.76 0.84
CA THR A 492 -29.45 16.88 1.69
C THR A 492 -29.07 16.98 3.15
N GLU A 493 -29.77 17.80 3.94
CA GLU A 493 -29.55 17.96 5.38
C GLU A 493 -30.69 17.35 6.19
N ASP A 494 -30.37 16.67 7.29
CA ASP A 494 -31.35 16.08 8.20
C ASP A 494 -31.77 17.03 9.33
N GLU A 495 -32.67 16.58 10.22
CA GLU A 495 -33.17 17.41 11.34
C GLU A 495 -32.09 17.72 12.40
N ASN A 496 -30.97 17.02 12.37
CA ASN A 496 -29.86 17.18 13.30
C ASN A 496 -28.70 17.99 12.68
N GLY A 497 -28.85 18.55 11.48
CA GLY A 497 -27.79 19.30 10.81
C GLY A 497 -26.71 18.45 10.14
N GLN A 498 -26.91 17.13 10.00
CA GLN A 498 -26.01 16.26 9.24
C GLN A 498 -26.34 16.33 7.76
N GLN A 499 -25.32 16.52 6.92
CA GLN A 499 -25.48 16.54 5.47
C GLN A 499 -25.13 15.19 4.84
N THR A 500 -25.93 14.74 3.87
CA THR A 500 -25.64 13.59 3.03
C THR A 500 -25.40 14.06 1.60
N LEU A 501 -24.21 13.78 1.07
CA LEU A 501 -23.83 13.99 -0.32
C LEU A 501 -23.94 12.67 -1.08
N VAL A 502 -24.73 12.65 -2.15
CA VAL A 502 -24.83 11.51 -3.07
C VAL A 502 -24.24 11.92 -4.41
N TRP A 503 -23.13 11.32 -4.80
CA TRP A 503 -22.53 11.46 -6.12
C TRP A 503 -22.86 10.25 -6.96
N ARG A 504 -23.53 10.48 -8.08
CA ARG A 504 -23.92 9.46 -9.06
C ARG A 504 -23.11 9.66 -10.32
N LEU A 505 -22.10 8.82 -10.52
CA LEU A 505 -21.23 8.83 -11.69
C LEU A 505 -21.65 7.76 -12.69
N PRO A 506 -22.11 8.15 -13.89
CA PRO A 506 -22.43 7.21 -14.95
C PRO A 506 -21.24 6.35 -15.34
N ALA A 507 -21.52 5.08 -15.63
CA ALA A 507 -20.51 4.10 -16.04
C ALA A 507 -19.59 4.58 -17.17
N HIS A 508 -20.14 5.31 -18.14
CA HIS A 508 -19.40 5.81 -19.29
C HIS A 508 -18.50 7.02 -18.97
N GLU A 509 -18.58 7.58 -17.77
CA GLU A 509 -17.75 8.68 -17.26
C GLU A 509 -16.71 8.21 -16.22
N VAL A 510 -16.68 6.91 -15.93
CA VAL A 510 -15.64 6.30 -15.08
C VAL A 510 -14.33 6.22 -15.86
N ALA A 511 -13.28 6.83 -15.34
CA ALA A 511 -11.93 6.74 -15.91
C ALA A 511 -11.44 5.29 -15.99
N MET A 512 -10.72 4.95 -17.06
CA MET A 512 -10.25 3.58 -17.33
C MET A 512 -8.73 3.53 -17.55
N PHE A 513 -8.05 2.78 -16.69
CA PHE A 513 -6.64 2.45 -16.80
C PHE A 513 -6.45 1.29 -17.80
N THR A 514 -5.69 1.47 -18.90
CA THR A 514 -5.60 0.48 -20.00
C THR A 514 -4.16 0.02 -20.32
N PHE A 515 -3.97 -1.25 -20.69
CA PHE A 515 -2.65 -1.83 -21.05
C PHE A 515 -2.50 -2.17 -22.53
N ALA A 516 -1.36 -1.79 -23.13
CA ALA A 516 -1.10 -1.97 -24.56
C ALA A 516 -1.08 -3.43 -25.04
N ASP A 517 -0.80 -4.39 -24.14
CA ASP A 517 -0.76 -5.83 -24.43
C ASP A 517 -1.46 -6.63 -23.33
N ARG A 518 -2.51 -7.37 -23.70
CA ARG A 518 -3.28 -8.23 -22.80
C ARG A 518 -2.52 -9.50 -22.42
N ASP A 519 -1.67 -10.00 -23.31
CA ASP A 519 -1.07 -11.33 -23.19
C ASP A 519 0.31 -11.27 -22.54
N ASN A 520 0.92 -10.08 -22.45
CA ASN A 520 2.28 -9.92 -21.92
C ASN A 520 2.46 -8.57 -21.19
N VAL A 521 1.91 -8.49 -19.99
CA VAL A 521 1.91 -7.28 -19.16
C VAL A 521 3.32 -6.96 -18.66
N LEU A 522 3.97 -5.98 -19.28
CA LEU A 522 5.23 -5.41 -18.78
C LEU A 522 4.93 -4.23 -17.84
N ASN A 523 5.60 -4.20 -16.69
CA ASN A 523 5.47 -3.09 -15.75
C ASN A 523 5.86 -1.77 -16.44
N GLY A 524 4.92 -0.81 -16.53
CA GLY A 524 5.13 0.48 -17.21
C GLY A 524 4.51 0.63 -18.61
N GLU A 525 3.89 -0.40 -19.19
CA GLU A 525 3.19 -0.31 -20.50
C GLU A 525 1.68 -0.12 -20.34
N TYR A 526 1.29 1.04 -19.82
CA TYR A 526 -0.12 1.45 -19.66
C TYR A 526 -0.38 2.84 -20.27
N ILE A 527 -1.62 3.07 -20.71
CA ILE A 527 -2.15 4.42 -20.82
C ILE A 527 -2.67 4.79 -19.43
N ALA A 528 -1.95 5.70 -18.78
CA ALA A 528 -2.37 6.26 -17.50
C ALA A 528 -3.64 7.09 -17.74
N ALA A 529 -4.72 6.68 -17.09
CA ALA A 529 -5.87 7.53 -16.85
C ALA A 529 -5.75 8.07 -15.42
N ASP A 530 -5.99 9.35 -15.25
CA ASP A 530 -6.18 9.93 -13.92
C ASP A 530 -7.59 9.53 -13.43
N PRO A 531 -7.77 9.19 -12.14
CA PRO A 531 -9.07 8.82 -11.60
C PRO A 531 -10.09 9.94 -11.78
N THR A 532 -11.34 9.58 -12.09
CA THR A 532 -12.45 10.55 -12.03
C THR A 532 -12.64 10.92 -10.56
N ARG A 533 -12.53 12.22 -10.26
CA ARG A 533 -12.53 12.73 -8.89
C ARG A 533 -13.62 13.77 -8.69
N LEU A 534 -14.40 13.62 -7.63
CA LEU A 534 -15.23 14.69 -7.08
C LEU A 534 -14.53 15.29 -5.86
N THR A 535 -14.31 16.59 -5.89
CA THR A 535 -13.77 17.37 -4.77
C THR A 535 -14.87 18.29 -4.23
N TYR A 536 -15.05 18.34 -2.91
CA TYR A 536 -15.90 19.35 -2.28
C TYR A 536 -15.27 19.88 -1.00
N GLY A 537 -15.44 21.17 -0.76
CA GLY A 537 -15.11 21.83 0.48
C GLY A 537 -16.07 21.42 1.59
N VAL A 538 -15.56 21.42 2.83
CA VAL A 538 -16.39 21.28 4.03
C VAL A 538 -16.09 22.45 4.96
N ASP A 539 -17.15 23.22 5.22
CA ASP A 539 -17.15 24.36 6.11
C ASP A 539 -17.93 24.07 7.39
N PHE A 540 -17.86 25.01 8.34
CA PHE A 540 -18.37 24.88 9.69
C PHE A 540 -19.47 25.88 10.02
N THR A 541 -20.50 25.42 10.73
CA THR A 541 -21.46 26.32 11.38
C THR A 541 -20.80 27.03 12.55
N ALA A 542 -21.36 28.17 12.97
CA ALA A 542 -20.79 28.99 14.05
C ALA A 542 -20.86 28.32 15.43
N ASP A 543 -21.64 27.24 15.59
CA ASP A 543 -22.04 26.65 16.87
C ASP A 543 -21.40 25.27 17.12
N ILE A 544 -20.18 25.02 16.63
CA ILE A 544 -19.49 23.75 16.91
C ILE A 544 -19.03 23.74 18.36
N ASP A 545 -19.64 22.86 19.17
CA ASP A 545 -19.25 22.60 20.56
C ASP A 545 -17.81 22.05 20.66
N ASP A 546 -17.17 22.22 21.83
CA ASP A 546 -15.88 21.60 22.17
C ASP A 546 -16.01 20.05 22.11
N GLY A 547 -15.79 19.48 20.93
CA GLY A 547 -15.97 18.05 20.64
C GLY A 547 -15.37 17.63 19.31
N PRO A 548 -15.20 16.32 19.06
CA PRO A 548 -14.69 15.82 17.79
C PRO A 548 -15.74 15.97 16.69
N ALA A 549 -15.42 16.71 15.64
CA ALA A 549 -16.18 16.68 14.39
C ALA A 549 -15.52 15.72 13.40
N TYR A 550 -16.26 15.29 12.39
CA TYR A 550 -15.75 14.34 11.40
C TYR A 550 -16.19 14.74 9.99
N THR A 551 -15.25 14.67 9.05
CA THR A 551 -15.54 14.76 7.61
C THR A 551 -16.28 13.53 7.06
N ASN A 552 -16.60 12.57 7.95
CA ASN A 552 -17.46 11.42 7.71
C ASN A 552 -18.21 11.08 9.00
N ALA A 553 -19.53 11.03 8.98
CA ALA A 553 -20.31 10.57 10.11
C ALA A 553 -20.07 9.06 10.36
N PHE A 554 -20.24 8.64 11.61
CA PHE A 554 -20.06 7.25 12.01
C PHE A 554 -21.37 6.71 12.61
N ASP A 555 -21.63 5.42 12.39
CA ASP A 555 -22.73 4.72 13.03
C ASP A 555 -22.47 4.50 14.53
N SER A 556 -23.47 3.97 15.25
CA SER A 556 -23.34 3.68 16.69
C SER A 556 -22.29 2.61 17.05
N ALA A 557 -21.82 1.84 16.06
CA ALA A 557 -20.78 0.83 16.22
C ALA A 557 -19.38 1.37 15.88
N GLY A 558 -19.28 2.63 15.41
CA GLY A 558 -18.02 3.26 15.04
C GLY A 558 -17.60 2.98 13.60
N ASN A 559 -18.51 2.54 12.72
CA ASN A 559 -18.24 2.36 11.30
C ASN A 559 -18.51 3.65 10.52
N PRO A 560 -17.67 4.01 9.54
CA PRO A 560 -17.92 5.16 8.67
C PRO A 560 -19.22 4.98 7.88
N LEU A 561 -20.00 6.05 7.75
CA LEU A 561 -21.25 6.06 6.98
C LEU A 561 -21.04 6.37 5.50
N THR A 562 -19.85 6.82 5.07
CA THR A 562 -19.53 6.89 3.64
C THR A 562 -19.54 5.50 3.02
N THR A 563 -20.29 5.33 1.94
CA THR A 563 -20.31 4.10 1.15
C THR A 563 -20.15 4.39 -0.34
N VAL A 564 -19.54 3.45 -1.05
CA VAL A 564 -19.61 3.38 -2.51
C VAL A 564 -20.31 2.10 -2.92
N SER A 565 -21.24 2.20 -3.86
CA SER A 565 -22.00 1.06 -4.37
C SER A 565 -22.04 1.04 -5.88
N TYR A 566 -21.99 -0.16 -6.45
CA TYR A 566 -22.18 -0.42 -7.87
C TYR A 566 -22.73 -1.83 -8.08
N GLU A 567 -23.45 -2.04 -9.19
CA GLU A 567 -24.00 -3.33 -9.57
C GLU A 567 -23.28 -3.89 -10.80
N ILE A 568 -22.90 -5.17 -10.73
CA ILE A 568 -22.26 -5.90 -11.84
C ILE A 568 -23.36 -6.66 -12.61
N PRO A 569 -23.57 -6.37 -13.91
CA PRO A 569 -24.60 -7.02 -14.72
C PRO A 569 -24.45 -8.55 -14.71
N GLY A 570 -25.48 -9.27 -14.28
CA GLY A 570 -25.47 -10.72 -14.10
C GLY A 570 -25.34 -11.55 -15.40
N ASP A 571 -25.46 -10.89 -16.55
CA ASP A 571 -25.36 -11.39 -17.91
C ASP A 571 -24.00 -11.11 -18.58
N ASN A 572 -23.06 -10.50 -17.84
CA ASN A 572 -21.75 -10.16 -18.38
C ASN A 572 -20.72 -11.29 -18.17
N ASP A 573 -20.47 -12.10 -19.21
CA ASP A 573 -19.50 -13.20 -19.24
C ASP A 573 -18.05 -12.78 -18.88
N TYR A 574 -17.77 -11.48 -18.85
CA TYR A 574 -16.53 -10.93 -18.33
C TYR A 574 -16.38 -11.15 -16.83
N TYR A 575 -17.43 -10.90 -16.05
CA TYR A 575 -17.42 -10.96 -14.59
C TYR A 575 -17.82 -12.33 -14.02
N TYR A 576 -18.41 -13.19 -14.85
CA TYR A 576 -18.92 -14.49 -14.43
C TYR A 576 -18.23 -15.62 -15.19
N ASP A 577 -17.89 -16.71 -14.51
CA ASP A 577 -17.49 -17.94 -15.18
C ASP A 577 -18.73 -18.58 -15.81
N VAL A 578 -18.70 -18.71 -17.14
CA VAL A 578 -19.67 -19.51 -17.87
C VAL A 578 -19.28 -20.98 -17.71
N VAL A 579 -19.88 -21.67 -16.74
CA VAL A 579 -19.77 -23.13 -16.64
C VAL A 579 -20.68 -23.75 -17.69
N LEU A 580 -20.14 -23.96 -18.90
CA LEU A 580 -20.78 -24.78 -19.92
C LEU A 580 -20.62 -26.26 -19.54
N ASP A 581 -21.62 -26.83 -18.86
CA ASP A 581 -21.70 -28.29 -18.75
C ASP A 581 -22.47 -28.82 -19.98
N ASN A 582 -21.72 -29.51 -20.85
CA ASN A 582 -22.13 -30.32 -21.99
C ASN A 582 -23.58 -30.16 -22.49
N LEU A 583 -23.72 -29.58 -23.69
CA LEU A 583 -24.92 -29.57 -24.53
C LEU A 583 -26.27 -29.53 -23.76
N ALA A 584 -26.76 -28.31 -23.54
CA ALA A 584 -28.19 -27.92 -23.54
C ALA A 584 -28.76 -27.25 -22.29
N ASN A 585 -28.02 -26.97 -21.21
CA ASN A 585 -28.57 -26.17 -20.10
C ASN A 585 -27.54 -25.20 -19.51
N PHE A 586 -27.90 -23.92 -19.49
CA PHE A 586 -27.24 -22.85 -18.72
C PHE A 586 -27.58 -23.05 -17.24
N VAL A 587 -26.61 -23.32 -16.36
CA VAL A 587 -26.92 -23.73 -14.96
C VAL A 587 -26.58 -22.70 -13.90
N SER A 588 -25.57 -21.85 -14.04
CA SER A 588 -25.25 -20.83 -13.02
C SER A 588 -24.11 -19.93 -13.47
N SER A 589 -24.24 -18.62 -13.27
CA SER A 589 -23.13 -17.67 -13.33
C SER A 589 -22.54 -17.52 -11.91
N THR A 590 -21.27 -17.91 -11.74
CA THR A 590 -20.52 -17.65 -10.51
C THR A 590 -19.55 -16.52 -10.81
N LEU A 591 -19.51 -15.46 -9.98
CA LEU A 591 -18.53 -14.39 -10.15
C LEU A 591 -17.13 -15.01 -10.16
N LYS A 592 -16.27 -14.60 -11.12
CA LYS A 592 -14.88 -15.03 -11.13
C LYS A 592 -14.25 -14.62 -9.80
N THR A 593 -13.52 -15.54 -9.18
CA THR A 593 -13.02 -15.40 -7.80
C THR A 593 -12.21 -14.12 -7.58
N ASP A 594 -11.62 -13.58 -8.64
CA ASP A 594 -10.69 -12.46 -8.59
C ASP A 594 -11.40 -11.08 -8.55
N ILE A 595 -12.74 -11.03 -8.65
CA ILE A 595 -13.54 -9.78 -8.60
C ILE A 595 -13.98 -9.44 -7.16
N ASN A 596 -14.01 -10.42 -6.26
CA ASN A 596 -14.45 -10.24 -4.88
C ASN A 596 -13.45 -9.49 -3.98
N GLU A 597 -12.30 -9.10 -4.53
CA GLU A 597 -11.22 -8.40 -3.81
C GLU A 597 -11.07 -6.95 -4.29
N SER A 598 -12.15 -6.24 -4.62
CA SER A 598 -12.02 -4.78 -4.75
C SER A 598 -11.67 -4.21 -3.37
N THR A 599 -10.42 -3.81 -3.21
CA THR A 599 -9.84 -3.32 -1.97
C THR A 599 -10.25 -1.87 -1.76
N ALA A 600 -11.18 -1.63 -0.84
CA ALA A 600 -11.26 -0.34 -0.17
C ALA A 600 -10.03 -0.22 0.75
N LYS A 601 -9.36 0.93 0.74
CA LYS A 601 -8.22 1.17 1.62
C LYS A 601 -8.73 1.37 3.06
N THR A 602 -8.82 0.29 3.82
CA THR A 602 -9.35 0.29 5.20
C THR A 602 -8.27 0.36 6.28
N GLU A 603 -6.99 0.41 5.91
CA GLU A 603 -5.89 0.04 6.82
C GLU A 603 -5.36 1.15 7.75
N ASN A 604 -5.73 2.42 7.56
CA ASN A 604 -5.21 3.53 8.38
C ASN A 604 -6.19 4.02 9.46
N THR A 605 -6.41 3.20 10.50
CA THR A 605 -7.36 3.51 11.59
C THR A 605 -6.73 4.19 12.83
N THR A 606 -5.60 4.88 12.70
CA THR A 606 -5.04 5.63 13.85
C THR A 606 -5.78 6.96 14.06
N GLN A 607 -6.45 7.11 15.21
CA GLN A 607 -7.20 8.33 15.58
C GLN A 607 -6.34 9.56 15.90
N SER A 608 -5.01 9.44 15.82
CA SER A 608 -4.09 10.49 16.28
C SER A 608 -3.84 11.51 15.17
N ALA A 609 -4.30 12.76 15.38
CA ALA A 609 -3.97 13.89 14.52
C ALA A 609 -2.49 14.27 14.67
N THR A 610 -1.79 14.47 13.55
CA THR A 610 -0.39 14.89 13.52
C THR A 610 -0.29 16.42 13.41
N ASP A 611 0.81 17.02 13.88
CA ASP A 611 0.95 18.49 13.87
C ASP A 611 1.07 19.09 12.44
N SER A 612 1.34 18.27 11.42
CA SER A 612 1.43 18.70 10.01
C SER A 612 0.08 19.00 9.34
N SER A 613 -1.05 18.74 10.01
CA SER A 613 -2.42 18.95 9.49
C SER A 613 -3.21 20.04 10.24
N ALA A 614 -2.53 20.96 10.94
CA ALA A 614 -3.18 22.03 11.70
C ALA A 614 -3.61 23.19 10.79
N TYR A 615 -4.86 23.65 10.94
CA TYR A 615 -5.38 24.86 10.29
C TYR A 615 -6.08 25.77 11.29
N ASN A 616 -6.21 27.05 10.91
CA ASN A 616 -6.84 28.06 11.74
C ASN A 616 -8.21 28.42 11.17
N TYR A 617 -9.25 28.14 11.94
CA TYR A 617 -10.60 28.61 11.65
C TYR A 617 -10.93 29.81 12.54
N THR A 618 -11.51 30.86 11.95
CA THR A 618 -12.04 32.00 12.71
C THR A 618 -13.55 31.82 12.85
N ALA A 619 -13.99 31.33 14.00
CA ALA A 619 -15.42 31.25 14.28
C ALA A 619 -15.99 32.67 14.43
N TYR A 620 -17.01 33.00 13.63
CA TYR A 620 -17.75 34.24 13.77
C TYR A 620 -18.79 34.07 14.89
N GLY A 621 -18.45 34.51 16.11
CA GLY A 621 -19.36 34.48 17.25
C GLY A 621 -20.64 35.30 17.02
N ASP A 622 -21.70 34.94 17.74
CA ASP A 622 -23.10 35.41 17.68
C ASP A 622 -23.36 36.93 17.90
N GLY A 623 -22.34 37.77 17.77
CA GLY A 623 -22.44 39.21 18.00
C GLY A 623 -22.33 39.63 19.47
N THR A 624 -22.04 38.72 20.41
CA THR A 624 -21.60 39.08 21.76
C THR A 624 -20.09 39.32 21.80
N ALA A 625 -19.71 40.58 22.02
CA ALA A 625 -18.34 41.05 21.91
C ALA A 625 -17.39 40.44 22.97
N ASN A 626 -16.21 40.01 22.49
CA ASN A 626 -14.92 39.82 23.20
C ASN A 626 -14.40 38.41 23.52
N SER A 627 -14.76 37.38 22.77
CA SER A 627 -13.92 36.18 22.68
C SER A 627 -13.88 35.66 21.25
N TYR A 628 -13.00 36.24 20.43
CA TYR A 628 -12.56 35.60 19.20
C TYR A 628 -11.74 34.37 19.59
N ALA A 629 -12.40 33.23 19.76
CA ALA A 629 -11.68 31.97 19.77
C ALA A 629 -11.30 31.70 18.32
N SER A 630 -10.06 32.02 17.94
CA SER A 630 -9.50 31.28 16.82
C SER A 630 -9.44 29.83 17.25
N VAL A 631 -9.82 28.91 16.38
CA VAL A 631 -9.85 27.49 16.71
C VAL A 631 -8.77 26.83 15.87
N GLU A 632 -7.81 26.17 16.53
CA GLU A 632 -6.83 25.33 15.86
C GLU A 632 -7.52 23.98 15.61
N GLY A 633 -7.88 23.72 14.35
CA GLY A 633 -8.41 22.44 13.92
C GLY A 633 -7.27 21.51 13.48
N ARG A 634 -7.32 20.23 13.86
CA ARG A 634 -6.34 19.22 13.46
C ARG A 634 -7.04 18.00 12.87
N LEU A 635 -6.58 17.53 11.71
CA LEU A 635 -7.14 16.36 11.03
C LEU A 635 -6.36 15.09 11.38
N GLY A 636 -7.06 14.06 11.87
CA GLY A 636 -6.54 12.71 12.07
C GLY A 636 -6.77 11.78 10.88
N ASN A 637 -6.11 10.61 10.90
CA ASN A 637 -6.06 9.70 9.75
C ASN A 637 -7.38 9.00 9.39
N ASN A 638 -8.46 9.30 10.11
CA ASN A 638 -9.80 8.77 9.92
C ASN A 638 -10.83 9.86 9.61
N GLY A 639 -10.39 11.07 9.24
CA GLY A 639 -11.27 12.22 9.02
C GLY A 639 -11.76 12.91 10.29
N LYS A 640 -11.20 12.58 11.46
CA LYS A 640 -11.53 13.22 12.75
C LYS A 640 -10.86 14.59 12.86
N ALA A 641 -11.66 15.64 12.98
CA ALA A 641 -11.22 16.99 13.33
C ALA A 641 -11.27 17.18 14.85
N THR A 642 -10.17 17.65 15.44
CA THR A 642 -10.15 18.09 16.85
C THR A 642 -9.95 19.59 16.90
N PHE A 643 -10.83 20.28 17.62
CA PHE A 643 -10.80 21.72 17.81
C PHE A 643 -10.16 22.07 19.15
N LEU A 644 -9.19 22.98 19.12
CA LEU A 644 -8.55 23.54 20.31
C LEU A 644 -8.81 25.05 20.34
N SER A 645 -9.35 25.55 21.44
CA SER A 645 -9.54 26.99 21.64
C SER A 645 -8.20 27.71 21.71
N ARG A 646 -8.02 28.77 20.91
CA ARG A 646 -6.78 29.56 20.84
C ARG A 646 -6.90 30.81 21.71
N LYS A 647 -5.99 30.95 22.68
CA LYS A 647 -5.82 32.16 23.49
C LYS A 647 -4.80 33.09 22.83
N GLU A 648 -5.18 34.32 22.45
CA GLU A 648 -4.27 35.29 21.82
C GLU A 648 -3.19 35.81 22.77
N THR A 649 -3.50 35.85 24.07
CA THR A 649 -2.57 36.30 25.12
C THR A 649 -2.48 35.29 26.25
N VAL A 650 -1.28 35.09 26.77
CA VAL A 650 -1.01 34.33 27.99
C VAL A 650 -0.85 35.27 29.18
N GLU A 651 -1.39 34.86 30.32
CA GLU A 651 -1.17 35.51 31.61
C GLU A 651 -0.02 34.82 32.33
N ILE A 652 1.07 35.55 32.53
CA ILE A 652 2.28 35.06 33.16
C ILE A 652 2.52 35.84 34.45
N SER A 653 2.50 35.14 35.58
CA SER A 653 2.92 35.69 36.87
C SER A 653 4.34 35.24 37.17
N VAL A 654 5.20 36.15 37.60
CA VAL A 654 6.56 35.86 38.08
C VAL A 654 6.60 36.07 39.58
N GLU A 655 6.95 35.04 40.32
CA GLU A 655 7.05 35.06 41.78
C GLU A 655 8.49 34.76 42.20
N LYS A 656 9.06 35.62 43.07
CA LYS A 656 10.36 35.39 43.68
C LYS A 656 10.22 34.96 45.13
N LYS A 657 10.67 33.74 45.41
CA LYS A 657 10.80 33.18 46.74
C LYS A 657 12.24 33.19 47.22
N TRP A 658 12.39 33.17 48.53
CA TRP A 658 13.66 33.27 49.20
C TRP A 658 13.79 32.14 50.21
N GLU A 659 14.94 31.48 50.20
CA GLU A 659 15.30 30.42 51.13
C GLU A 659 16.59 30.80 51.87
N ASP A 660 16.63 30.46 53.14
CA ASP A 660 17.86 30.50 53.92
C ASP A 660 18.81 29.39 53.44
N ARG A 661 20.05 29.43 53.91
CA ARG A 661 21.07 28.40 53.63
C ARG A 661 20.65 26.94 53.88
N THR A 662 19.56 26.67 54.60
CA THR A 662 19.04 25.32 54.87
C THR A 662 17.88 24.92 53.98
N GLY A 663 17.51 25.75 53.00
CA GLY A 663 16.31 25.57 52.18
C GLY A 663 15.01 25.95 52.89
N GLY A 664 15.09 26.59 54.07
CA GLY A 664 13.93 27.08 54.80
C GLY A 664 13.42 28.40 54.22
N PRO A 665 12.11 28.62 54.07
CA PRO A 665 11.59 29.84 53.47
C PRO A 665 11.89 31.07 54.35
N ILE A 666 12.48 32.11 53.76
CA ILE A 666 12.67 33.42 54.40
C ILE A 666 11.34 34.15 54.36
N THR A 667 10.71 34.30 55.51
CA THR A 667 9.38 34.93 55.66
C THR A 667 9.44 36.43 55.95
N ASP A 668 10.57 36.92 56.47
CA ASP A 668 10.84 38.35 56.62
C ASP A 668 11.63 38.87 55.41
N LEU A 669 10.90 39.47 54.47
CA LEU A 669 11.45 39.95 53.20
C LEU A 669 12.06 41.36 53.31
N SER A 670 11.96 42.02 54.47
CA SER A 670 12.27 43.45 54.62
C SER A 670 13.77 43.81 54.54
N GLY A 671 14.65 42.82 54.66
CA GLY A 671 16.11 42.96 54.58
C GLY A 671 16.75 42.35 53.33
N LEU A 672 15.96 41.82 52.39
CA LEU A 672 16.47 41.14 51.20
C LEU A 672 16.74 42.13 50.06
N PRO A 673 17.77 41.89 49.23
CA PRO A 673 18.14 42.79 48.16
C PRO A 673 17.09 42.79 47.03
N PRO A 674 16.90 43.92 46.33
CA PRO A 674 16.12 43.94 45.11
C PRO A 674 16.75 43.01 44.06
N VAL A 675 15.93 42.41 43.22
CA VAL A 675 16.37 41.43 42.21
C VAL A 675 15.90 41.87 40.84
N THR A 676 16.82 41.92 39.89
CA THR A 676 16.49 42.24 38.50
C THR A 676 16.26 40.96 37.70
N PHE A 677 15.19 40.95 36.92
CA PHE A 677 14.78 39.85 36.06
C PHE A 677 14.66 40.31 34.61
N GLU A 678 14.96 39.40 33.69
CA GLU A 678 14.66 39.52 32.27
C GLU A 678 13.62 38.46 31.91
N LEU A 679 12.43 38.89 31.53
CA LEU A 679 11.43 38.01 30.93
C LEU A 679 11.77 37.87 29.45
N CYS A 680 12.16 36.66 29.06
CA CYS A 680 12.55 36.32 27.70
C CYS A 680 11.45 35.53 27.01
N ARG A 681 11.42 35.63 25.68
CA ARG A 681 10.65 34.75 24.82
C ARG A 681 11.53 34.20 23.71
N MET A 682 11.19 33.01 23.24
CA MET A 682 11.78 32.45 22.04
C MET A 682 10.76 31.61 21.29
N VAL A 683 11.04 31.40 20.01
CA VAL A 683 10.36 30.43 19.16
C VAL A 683 11.28 29.22 19.01
N GLN A 684 10.73 28.01 18.85
CA GLN A 684 11.53 26.80 18.69
C GLN A 684 12.50 26.95 17.50
N GLY A 685 13.81 26.93 17.77
CA GLY A 685 14.87 27.12 16.76
C GLY A 685 15.16 28.58 16.37
N GLY A 686 14.47 29.55 16.99
CA GLY A 686 14.69 30.99 16.77
C GLY A 686 15.64 31.63 17.78
N ASP A 687 16.02 32.87 17.50
CA ASP A 687 16.80 33.70 18.42
C ASP A 687 15.95 34.12 19.63
N GLU A 688 16.59 34.25 20.78
CA GLU A 688 15.95 34.75 21.98
C GLU A 688 15.73 36.27 21.92
N GLU A 689 14.58 36.72 22.42
CA GLU A 689 14.25 38.13 22.63
C GLU A 689 13.91 38.43 24.10
N ILE A 690 14.50 39.51 24.64
CA ILE A 690 14.11 40.06 25.95
C ILE A 690 12.82 40.87 25.78
N VAL A 691 11.75 40.40 26.41
CA VAL A 691 10.43 41.01 26.37
C VAL A 691 10.32 42.17 27.35
N SER A 692 10.87 42.00 28.55
CA SER A 692 10.84 43.01 29.61
C SER A 692 11.97 42.80 30.61
N THR A 693 12.56 43.90 31.09
CA THR A 693 13.45 43.91 32.24
C THR A 693 12.74 44.58 33.40
N PHE A 694 12.64 43.91 34.54
CA PHE A 694 11.92 44.41 35.71
C PHE A 694 12.68 44.08 36.99
N THR A 695 12.37 44.76 38.10
CA THR A 695 13.00 44.53 39.39
C THR A 695 11.94 44.27 40.43
N LEU A 696 12.09 43.17 41.18
CA LEU A 696 11.22 42.81 42.28
C LEU A 696 11.87 43.20 43.61
N THR A 697 11.04 43.64 44.56
CA THR A 697 11.45 44.24 45.82
C THR A 697 10.52 43.79 46.95
N ALA A 698 10.93 44.04 48.20
CA ALA A 698 10.05 43.82 49.34
C ALA A 698 8.71 44.59 49.26
N SER A 699 8.64 45.68 48.48
CA SER A 699 7.44 46.53 48.36
C SER A 699 6.37 46.01 47.39
N ASP A 700 6.77 45.21 46.40
CA ASP A 700 5.88 44.53 45.44
C ASP A 700 5.59 43.08 45.84
N GLY A 701 5.99 42.70 47.06
CA GLY A 701 5.82 41.34 47.55
C GLY A 701 6.65 40.30 46.79
N TYR A 702 7.65 40.75 46.03
CA TYR A 702 8.44 39.92 45.14
C TYR A 702 7.60 39.23 44.04
N THR A 703 6.65 39.95 43.45
CA THR A 703 5.77 39.45 42.38
C THR A 703 5.59 40.45 41.23
N ALA A 704 5.43 39.97 40.00
CA ALA A 704 5.03 40.76 38.83
C ALA A 704 4.14 39.95 37.88
N ASP A 705 3.15 40.59 37.27
CA ASP A 705 2.22 39.97 36.31
C ASP A 705 2.37 40.58 34.93
N PHE A 706 2.27 39.73 33.90
CA PHE A 706 2.41 40.10 32.50
C PHE A 706 1.29 39.49 31.66
N THR A 707 0.79 40.26 30.70
CA THR A 707 -0.09 39.76 29.64
C THR A 707 0.66 39.86 28.32
N LEU A 708 1.00 38.72 27.74
CA LEU A 708 1.94 38.64 26.60
C LEU A 708 1.35 37.82 25.45
N PRO A 709 1.77 38.06 24.19
CA PRO A 709 1.23 37.32 23.05
C PRO A 709 1.60 35.84 23.13
N SER A 710 0.71 34.91 22.78
CA SER A 710 1.04 33.48 22.81
C SER A 710 1.93 33.01 21.65
N ARG A 711 2.01 33.80 20.56
CA ARG A 711 2.69 33.46 19.29
C ARG A 711 3.34 34.68 18.61
N ASP A 712 4.29 34.44 17.71
CA ASP A 712 4.96 35.46 16.88
C ASP A 712 4.12 35.89 15.66
N ALA A 713 4.70 36.76 14.81
CA ALA A 713 4.06 37.24 13.58
C ALA A 713 3.84 36.13 12.52
N ASP A 714 4.63 35.07 12.60
CA ASP A 714 4.58 33.89 11.72
C ASP A 714 3.74 32.76 12.34
N SER A 715 3.00 33.05 13.42
CA SER A 715 2.16 32.11 14.18
C SER A 715 2.89 30.98 14.91
N ASN A 716 4.19 31.05 15.13
CA ASN A 716 4.91 30.09 15.96
C ASN A 716 4.69 30.34 17.46
N ARG A 717 4.65 29.28 18.29
CA ARG A 717 4.42 29.41 19.74
C ARG A 717 5.63 30.06 20.43
N TYR A 718 5.36 31.06 21.26
CA TYR A 718 6.35 31.58 22.18
C TYR A 718 6.49 30.65 23.38
N THR A 719 7.74 30.31 23.69
CA THR A 719 8.13 29.80 25.01
C THR A 719 8.64 30.97 25.83
N TYR A 720 8.01 31.20 26.98
CA TYR A 720 8.37 32.24 27.92
C TYR A 720 9.18 31.67 29.08
N TYR A 721 10.22 32.37 29.46
CA TYR A 721 11.03 32.04 30.62
C TYR A 721 11.62 33.29 31.23
N VAL A 722 11.99 33.21 32.50
CA VAL A 722 12.58 34.34 33.21
C VAL A 722 14.03 34.02 33.53
N ARG A 723 14.91 34.97 33.25
CA ARG A 723 16.27 35.01 33.76
C ARG A 723 16.34 35.95 34.94
N GLU A 724 17.23 35.65 35.85
CA GLU A 724 17.49 36.44 37.03
C GLU A 724 18.95 36.84 37.07
N GLU A 725 19.23 38.12 37.35
CA GLU A 725 20.54 38.54 37.85
C GLU A 725 20.55 38.29 39.36
N CYS A 726 21.07 37.12 39.75
CA CYS A 726 21.02 36.69 41.15
C CYS A 726 21.84 37.66 42.04
N PRO A 727 21.29 38.18 43.15
CA PRO A 727 22.00 39.11 44.01
C PRO A 727 23.16 38.47 44.76
N ASP A 728 24.21 39.26 45.00
CA ASP A 728 25.37 38.85 45.80
C ASP A 728 24.96 38.18 47.13
N GLY A 729 25.53 36.99 47.40
CA GLY A 729 25.23 36.20 48.59
C GLY A 729 24.15 35.12 48.39
N TYR A 730 23.52 35.04 47.22
CA TYR A 730 22.50 34.05 46.88
C TYR A 730 22.78 33.40 45.53
N TYR A 731 22.21 32.21 45.31
CA TYR A 731 22.12 31.54 44.01
C TYR A 731 20.67 31.15 43.72
N THR A 732 20.31 31.06 42.44
CA THR A 732 18.98 30.59 42.03
C THR A 732 18.91 29.07 42.25
N ALA A 733 18.22 28.64 43.31
CA ALA A 733 18.13 27.24 43.74
C ALA A 733 17.11 26.42 42.95
N SER A 734 16.06 27.05 42.42
CA SER A 734 15.13 26.41 41.50
C SER A 734 14.39 27.44 40.66
N THR A 735 14.07 27.07 39.43
CA THR A 735 13.11 27.75 38.59
C THR A 735 12.04 26.74 38.16
N THR A 736 10.79 27.18 38.11
CA THR A 736 9.77 26.43 37.38
C THR A 736 10.13 26.34 35.90
N PRO A 737 9.77 25.25 35.19
CA PRO A 737 10.03 25.12 33.76
C PRO A 737 9.49 26.31 32.94
N PRO A 738 10.10 26.59 31.76
CA PRO A 738 9.55 27.53 30.81
C PRO A 738 8.07 27.25 30.49
N LEU A 739 7.27 28.30 30.33
CA LEU A 739 5.86 28.20 29.97
C LEU A 739 5.71 28.27 28.45
N THR A 740 5.07 27.28 27.84
CA THR A 740 4.83 27.25 26.39
C THR A 740 3.40 27.66 26.09
N ALA A 741 3.18 28.93 25.74
CA ALA A 741 1.88 29.45 25.31
C ALA A 741 0.68 29.11 26.23
N GLU A 742 0.92 28.93 27.53
CA GLU A 742 -0.08 28.63 28.56
C GLU A 742 -0.04 29.69 29.69
N ASP A 743 -1.18 29.89 30.35
CA ASP A 743 -1.23 30.70 31.57
C ASP A 743 -0.47 29.99 32.69
N GLY A 744 0.29 30.74 33.47
CA GLY A 744 1.04 30.11 34.54
C GLY A 744 1.81 31.06 35.42
N THR A 745 2.30 30.51 36.52
CA THR A 745 3.18 31.21 37.45
C THR A 745 4.58 30.63 37.32
N MET A 746 5.55 31.47 36.97
CA MET A 746 6.96 31.14 37.04
C MET A 746 7.50 31.52 38.42
N THR A 747 7.89 30.52 39.22
CA THR A 747 8.50 30.75 40.53
C THR A 747 10.01 30.59 40.43
N LEU A 748 10.75 31.61 40.85
CA LEU A 748 12.20 31.55 41.04
C LEU A 748 12.50 31.55 42.53
N VAL A 749 13.40 30.70 42.97
CA VAL A 749 13.80 30.58 44.38
C VAL A 749 15.27 30.96 44.50
N ASN A 750 15.59 32.00 45.26
CA ASN A 750 16.98 32.27 45.65
C ASN A 750 17.27 31.60 46.98
N ARG A 751 18.36 30.86 47.04
CA ARG A 751 18.90 30.34 48.30
C ARG A 751 20.23 31.02 48.59
N GLU A 752 20.45 31.36 49.84
CA GLU A 752 21.73 31.91 50.30
C GLU A 752 22.87 30.92 49.98
N PHE A 753 24.01 31.39 49.43
CA PHE A 753 25.15 30.53 49.09
C PHE A 753 25.59 29.70 50.31
N PRO A 754 25.78 28.38 50.18
CA PRO A 754 26.68 27.65 51.06
C PRO A 754 28.13 28.05 50.71
N GLU A 755 29.02 28.18 51.68
CA GLU A 755 30.44 28.47 51.37
C GLU A 755 31.05 27.32 50.54
N ASP A 756 31.42 27.59 49.28
CA ASP A 756 31.97 26.58 48.36
C ASP A 756 33.32 26.01 48.80
N GLY A 757 33.48 24.71 48.54
CA GLY A 757 34.73 23.96 48.58
C GLY A 757 35.16 23.45 49.94
N ILE A 758 34.41 23.74 51.00
CA ILE A 758 34.77 23.38 52.36
C ILE A 758 33.70 22.47 52.98
N ILE A 759 34.06 21.21 53.20
CA ILE A 759 33.28 20.31 54.05
C ILE A 759 33.84 20.37 55.45
N SER A 760 33.02 20.80 56.40
CA SER A 760 33.36 20.81 57.82
C SER A 760 32.65 19.68 58.56
N LEU A 761 33.40 18.69 59.03
CA LEU A 761 32.89 17.69 59.96
C LEU A 761 32.94 18.23 61.39
N ARG A 762 31.84 18.10 62.14
CA ARG A 762 31.78 18.42 63.57
C ARG A 762 31.22 17.26 64.37
N LYS A 763 31.94 16.83 65.40
CA LYS A 763 31.46 15.82 66.36
C LYS A 763 30.94 16.49 67.62
N ARG A 764 29.71 16.14 67.99
CA ARG A 764 29.08 16.52 69.25
C ARG A 764 28.90 15.29 70.13
N TRP A 765 29.08 15.49 71.42
CA TRP A 765 28.83 14.47 72.43
C TRP A 765 27.79 15.00 73.38
N VAL A 766 26.68 14.28 73.48
CA VAL A 766 25.57 14.63 74.38
C VAL A 766 25.24 13.47 75.30
N ASP A 767 24.79 13.78 76.51
CA ASP A 767 24.20 12.78 77.39
C ASP A 767 22.80 12.39 76.91
N LYS A 768 22.16 11.45 77.61
CA LYS A 768 20.80 10.99 77.30
C LYS A 768 19.74 12.11 77.31
N LEU A 769 20.03 13.25 77.94
CA LEU A 769 19.15 14.41 78.06
C LEU A 769 19.50 15.51 77.04
N GLY A 770 20.48 15.28 76.16
CA GLY A 770 20.93 16.24 75.14
C GLY A 770 21.95 17.27 75.64
N SER A 771 22.44 17.15 76.87
CA SER A 771 23.45 18.08 77.43
C SER A 771 24.86 17.70 77.01
N ALA A 772 25.74 18.68 76.77
CA ALA A 772 27.11 18.42 76.31
C ALA A 772 27.94 17.61 77.32
N VAL A 773 28.63 16.58 76.85
CA VAL A 773 29.53 15.76 77.68
C VAL A 773 30.91 16.44 77.79
N PRO A 774 31.51 16.56 78.98
CA PRO A 774 32.84 17.16 79.13
C PRO A 774 33.94 16.40 78.36
N ASN A 775 34.78 17.14 77.63
CA ASN A 775 35.80 16.59 76.73
C ASN A 775 36.87 15.70 77.38
N ALA A 776 37.08 15.80 78.71
CA ALA A 776 38.22 15.17 79.40
C ALA A 776 38.16 13.63 79.48
N SER A 777 37.01 13.01 79.16
CA SER A 777 36.79 11.56 79.27
C SER A 777 36.51 10.85 77.94
N LEU A 778 36.57 11.55 76.81
CA LEU A 778 36.17 11.02 75.50
C LEU A 778 37.38 10.58 74.68
N GLN A 779 37.34 9.35 74.15
CA GLN A 779 38.38 8.81 73.29
C GLN A 779 38.22 9.32 71.85
N PRO A 780 39.32 9.56 71.10
CA PRO A 780 39.25 9.91 69.68
C PRO A 780 38.41 8.91 68.87
N VAL A 781 37.69 9.41 67.87
CA VAL A 781 36.87 8.58 66.95
C VAL A 781 37.32 8.81 65.51
N GLN A 782 37.24 7.77 64.69
CA GLN A 782 37.45 7.84 63.26
C GLN A 782 36.10 8.06 62.56
N ILE A 783 36.05 9.07 61.69
CA ILE A 783 34.92 9.40 60.83
C ILE A 783 35.36 9.27 59.38
N ASP A 784 34.55 8.59 58.58
CA ASP A 784 34.66 8.51 57.14
C ASP A 784 33.84 9.64 56.51
N LEU A 785 34.50 10.48 55.70
CA LEU A 785 33.82 11.30 54.72
C LEU A 785 33.64 10.45 53.46
N MET A 786 32.40 10.13 53.15
CA MET A 786 31.98 9.36 51.99
C MET A 786 31.51 10.33 50.89
N ARG A 787 31.60 9.90 49.63
CA ARG A 787 30.99 10.61 48.50
C ARG A 787 30.07 9.68 47.70
N HIS A 788 28.89 10.18 47.37
CA HIS A 788 27.96 9.62 46.40
C HIS A 788 28.44 10.04 45.00
N VAL A 789 28.68 9.07 44.13
CA VAL A 789 29.15 9.32 42.76
C VAL A 789 28.00 9.06 41.80
N GLU A 790 27.64 10.05 41.00
CA GLU A 790 26.74 9.86 39.87
C GLU A 790 27.55 9.96 38.56
N LYS A 791 27.47 8.92 37.74
CA LYS A 791 28.23 8.82 36.48
C LYS A 791 27.29 9.00 35.29
N TYR A 792 27.57 9.97 34.42
CA TYR A 792 26.79 10.24 33.20
C TYR A 792 27.50 9.75 31.94
N THR A 793 26.86 8.85 31.17
CA THR A 793 27.38 8.31 29.90
C THR A 793 26.48 8.74 28.73
N PRO A 794 27.01 9.37 27.66
CA PRO A 794 26.19 9.81 26.52
C PRO A 794 25.64 8.62 25.71
N ALA A 795 24.43 8.76 25.15
CA ALA A 795 23.74 7.67 24.45
C ALA A 795 24.27 7.40 23.02
N MET A 796 24.79 8.41 22.31
CA MET A 796 25.23 8.30 20.91
C MET A 796 26.53 9.08 20.66
N CYS A 797 27.40 8.54 19.80
CA CYS A 797 28.60 9.16 19.25
C CYS A 797 28.51 9.25 17.72
N THR A 798 29.26 10.17 17.12
CA THR A 798 29.29 10.40 15.67
C THR A 798 30.58 9.86 15.05
N VAL A 799 30.48 8.97 14.07
CA VAL A 799 31.62 8.49 13.27
C VAL A 799 31.56 9.10 11.87
N THR A 800 32.53 9.95 11.54
CA THR A 800 32.67 10.56 10.20
C THR A 800 33.77 9.87 9.41
N VAL A 801 33.45 9.43 8.20
CA VAL A 801 34.41 8.76 7.30
C VAL A 801 34.78 9.68 6.16
N THR A 802 36.08 9.95 6.00
CA THR A 802 36.59 10.81 4.94
C THR A 802 37.67 10.10 4.12
N CYS A 803 37.78 10.42 2.83
CA CYS A 803 38.95 10.07 2.04
C CYS A 803 39.57 11.31 1.43
N LYS A 804 40.87 11.25 1.15
CA LYS A 804 41.52 12.26 0.34
C LYS A 804 41.64 11.78 -1.10
N ASP A 805 41.22 12.64 -2.03
CA ASP A 805 41.40 12.41 -3.46
C ASP A 805 42.85 12.70 -3.89
N ASN A 806 43.11 12.53 -5.20
CA ASN A 806 44.44 12.76 -5.79
C ASN A 806 44.92 14.22 -5.71
N ASN A 807 44.05 15.16 -5.38
CA ASN A 807 44.36 16.58 -5.20
C ASN A 807 44.56 16.94 -3.71
N ASN A 808 44.60 15.94 -2.81
CA ASN A 808 44.64 16.12 -1.36
C ASN A 808 43.38 16.81 -0.81
N THR A 809 42.28 16.76 -1.55
CA THR A 809 40.97 17.28 -1.15
C THR A 809 40.24 16.22 -0.33
N THR A 810 39.79 16.60 0.87
CA THR A 810 39.00 15.71 1.73
C THR A 810 37.57 15.62 1.21
N VAL A 811 37.11 14.41 0.94
CA VAL A 811 35.72 14.09 0.56
C VAL A 811 35.08 13.35 1.74
N ASN A 812 33.93 13.85 2.22
CA ASN A 812 33.13 13.13 3.20
C ASN A 812 32.41 11.98 2.49
N ILE A 813 32.64 10.75 2.96
CA ILE A 813 32.03 9.54 2.41
C ILE A 813 30.74 9.21 3.15
N GLY A 814 30.62 9.60 4.43
CA GLY A 814 29.44 9.38 5.25
C GLY A 814 29.68 9.74 6.71
N THR A 815 28.61 10.11 7.39
CA THR A 815 28.56 10.37 8.82
C THR A 815 27.52 9.44 9.43
N TYR A 816 27.89 8.71 10.48
CA TYR A 816 27.07 7.67 11.10
C TYR A 816 26.92 7.97 12.59
N ASN A 817 25.69 7.93 13.10
CA ASN A 817 25.41 7.99 14.54
C ASN A 817 25.45 6.57 15.10
N VAL A 818 26.29 6.35 16.11
CA VAL A 818 26.65 5.03 16.64
C VAL A 818 26.56 5.07 18.16
N GLU A 819 25.90 4.09 18.78
CA GLU A 819 25.73 4.04 20.25
C GLU A 819 27.09 4.01 20.97
N TYR A 820 27.22 4.76 22.06
CA TYR A 820 28.45 4.79 22.86
C TYR A 820 28.79 3.39 23.38
N GLY A 821 30.03 2.96 23.19
CA GLY A 821 30.50 1.63 23.56
C GLY A 821 30.15 0.51 22.57
N SER A 822 29.39 0.80 21.51
CA SER A 822 29.11 -0.18 20.45
C SER A 822 30.31 -0.36 19.50
N THR A 823 30.37 -1.51 18.82
CA THR A 823 31.47 -1.83 17.90
C THR A 823 31.11 -1.38 16.48
N PHE A 824 31.83 -0.39 15.96
CA PHE A 824 31.72 0.02 14.56
C PHE A 824 32.64 -0.86 13.70
N SER A 825 32.03 -1.66 12.82
CA SER A 825 32.74 -2.51 11.86
C SER A 825 32.53 -1.99 10.44
N TYR A 826 33.56 -1.98 9.59
CA TYR A 826 33.40 -1.54 8.20
C TYR A 826 34.29 -2.33 7.24
N ASN A 827 33.89 -2.35 5.97
CA ASN A 827 34.67 -2.90 4.88
C ASN A 827 35.08 -1.78 3.92
N LEU A 828 36.38 -1.68 3.63
CA LEU A 828 36.87 -0.76 2.60
C LEU A 828 37.04 -1.52 1.29
N LEU A 829 36.31 -1.08 0.26
CA LEU A 829 36.42 -1.61 -1.09
C LEU A 829 37.08 -0.57 -2.01
N VAL A 830 38.29 -0.84 -2.46
CA VAL A 830 39.00 0.05 -3.37
C VAL A 830 38.95 -0.53 -4.78
N SER A 831 38.50 0.27 -5.74
CA SER A 831 38.34 -0.15 -7.14
C SER A 831 39.37 0.53 -8.05
N ALA A 832 39.92 -0.23 -9.00
CA ALA A 832 40.85 0.26 -10.00
C ALA A 832 40.47 -0.20 -11.40
N THR A 833 40.59 0.70 -12.38
CA THR A 833 40.34 0.40 -13.80
C THR A 833 41.50 -0.34 -14.49
N ASN A 834 42.63 -0.57 -13.81
CA ASN A 834 43.77 -1.29 -14.37
C ASN A 834 44.47 -2.19 -13.33
N LYS A 835 44.74 -3.45 -13.71
CA LYS A 835 45.41 -4.48 -12.89
C LYS A 835 46.77 -4.01 -12.35
N SER A 836 47.54 -3.29 -13.16
CA SER A 836 48.87 -2.78 -12.74
C SER A 836 48.77 -1.72 -11.64
N ASN A 837 47.63 -1.01 -11.56
CA ASN A 837 47.38 -0.01 -10.52
C ASN A 837 46.89 -0.68 -9.23
N ALA A 838 46.04 -1.71 -9.33
CA ALA A 838 45.54 -2.48 -8.18
C ALA A 838 46.64 -3.30 -7.48
N THR A 839 47.64 -3.78 -8.23
CA THR A 839 48.73 -4.59 -7.67
C THR A 839 49.76 -3.68 -7.00
N GLY A 840 49.75 -3.62 -5.66
CA GLY A 840 50.69 -2.82 -4.85
C GLY A 840 50.13 -1.51 -4.29
N ALA A 841 48.80 -1.34 -4.27
CA ALA A 841 48.14 -0.23 -3.58
C ALA A 841 48.38 -0.30 -2.06
N VAL A 842 48.82 0.80 -1.46
CA VAL A 842 48.93 0.94 0.00
C VAL A 842 47.80 1.82 0.50
N VAL A 843 46.84 1.20 1.18
CA VAL A 843 45.79 1.94 1.90
C VAL A 843 46.34 2.31 3.27
N LYS A 844 46.20 3.57 3.65
CA LYS A 844 46.50 4.04 5.00
C LYS A 844 45.24 4.58 5.67
N LEU A 845 44.96 4.08 6.87
CA LEU A 845 43.94 4.59 7.79
C LEU A 845 44.63 5.48 8.82
N ASN A 846 44.25 6.76 8.89
CA ASN A 846 44.86 7.75 9.80
C ASN A 846 46.41 7.71 9.77
N GLY A 847 46.98 7.48 8.58
CA GLY A 847 48.43 7.39 8.37
C GLY A 847 49.06 5.99 8.54
N THR A 848 48.32 5.01 9.07
CA THR A 848 48.81 3.63 9.31
C THR A 848 48.44 2.70 8.17
N THR A 849 49.41 1.95 7.63
CA THR A 849 49.18 0.98 6.54
C THR A 849 48.31 -0.18 7.00
N VAL A 850 47.18 -0.40 6.29
CA VAL A 850 46.26 -1.50 6.56
C VAL A 850 46.64 -2.73 5.71
N PRO A 851 46.66 -3.96 6.27
CA PRO A 851 46.91 -5.16 5.47
C PRO A 851 45.84 -5.33 4.39
N THR A 852 46.24 -5.30 3.12
CA THR A 852 45.35 -5.56 1.98
C THR A 852 45.23 -7.06 1.76
N ALA A 853 44.00 -7.58 1.75
CA ALA A 853 43.73 -8.96 1.40
C ALA A 853 43.56 -9.10 -0.12
N VAL A 854 43.86 -10.31 -0.59
CA VAL A 854 43.85 -10.87 -1.95
C VAL A 854 42.98 -10.12 -3.00
N LEU A 855 43.57 -9.89 -4.19
CA LEU A 855 42.86 -9.43 -5.39
C LEU A 855 41.73 -10.41 -5.75
N ASP A 856 40.48 -9.95 -5.70
CA ASP A 856 39.36 -10.70 -6.28
C ASP A 856 39.34 -10.53 -7.82
N ASN A 857 38.77 -11.53 -8.50
CA ASN A 857 38.73 -11.62 -9.96
C ASN A 857 38.14 -10.37 -10.63
N ALA A 858 38.68 -10.01 -11.80
CA ALA A 858 38.20 -8.86 -12.56
C ALA A 858 36.74 -9.04 -13.03
N VAL A 859 35.91 -8.03 -12.80
CA VAL A 859 34.57 -7.93 -13.39
C VAL A 859 34.69 -7.17 -14.71
N ASN A 860 34.24 -7.79 -15.80
CA ASN A 860 34.19 -7.11 -17.10
C ASN A 860 32.86 -6.40 -17.23
N ILE A 861 32.88 -5.07 -17.23
CA ILE A 861 31.70 -4.24 -17.50
C ILE A 861 31.78 -3.65 -18.90
N ARG A 862 30.63 -3.53 -19.58
CA ARG A 862 30.55 -2.98 -20.93
C ARG A 862 29.88 -1.60 -20.87
N VAL A 863 30.65 -0.55 -21.12
CA VAL A 863 30.15 0.84 -21.12
C VAL A 863 30.38 1.42 -22.52
N ASN A 864 29.31 1.87 -23.17
CA ASN A 864 29.33 2.42 -24.53
C ASN A 864 30.02 1.49 -25.55
N GLY A 865 29.73 0.19 -25.48
CA GLY A 865 30.26 -0.83 -26.40
C GLY A 865 31.72 -1.24 -26.17
N ARG A 866 32.45 -0.61 -25.22
CA ARG A 866 33.81 -0.99 -24.82
C ARG A 866 33.80 -1.82 -23.54
N ASN A 867 34.58 -2.89 -23.51
CA ASN A 867 34.78 -3.73 -22.34
C ASN A 867 35.85 -3.10 -21.43
N TYR A 868 35.51 -2.86 -20.17
CA TYR A 868 36.44 -2.45 -19.12
C TYR A 868 36.56 -3.57 -18.09
N SER A 869 37.78 -3.92 -17.70
CA SER A 869 38.02 -4.84 -16.59
C SER A 869 38.25 -4.02 -15.31
N VAL A 870 37.30 -4.06 -14.39
CA VAL A 870 37.44 -3.43 -13.07
C VAL A 870 38.00 -4.45 -12.09
N TRP A 871 39.05 -4.06 -11.37
CA TRP A 871 39.70 -4.87 -10.35
C TRP A 871 39.33 -4.31 -8.98
N TYR A 872 38.92 -5.19 -8.07
CA TYR A 872 38.59 -4.84 -6.69
C TYR A 872 39.68 -5.36 -5.75
N CYS A 873 40.12 -4.54 -4.80
CA CYS A 873 40.85 -5.01 -3.65
C CYS A 873 40.05 -4.73 -2.38
N ARG A 874 39.88 -5.78 -1.57
CA ARG A 874 39.19 -5.71 -0.28
C ARG A 874 40.24 -5.57 0.82
N ALA A 875 40.23 -4.45 1.54
CA ALA A 875 41.00 -4.37 2.78
C ALA A 875 40.34 -5.28 3.82
N ALA A 876 41.13 -5.89 4.72
CA ALA A 876 40.57 -6.68 5.81
C ALA A 876 39.57 -5.84 6.63
N SER A 877 38.42 -6.43 6.96
CA SER A 877 37.41 -5.81 7.83
C SER A 877 38.07 -5.27 9.09
N GLN A 878 37.80 -4.01 9.40
CA GLN A 878 38.28 -3.38 10.63
C GLN A 878 37.09 -3.13 11.53
N SER A 879 37.30 -3.32 12.82
CA SER A 879 36.30 -3.09 13.87
C SER A 879 36.96 -2.39 15.05
N PHE A 880 36.30 -1.37 15.58
CA PHE A 880 36.73 -0.70 16.81
C PHE A 880 35.50 -0.30 17.63
N THR A 881 35.68 -0.16 18.94
CA THR A 881 34.64 0.33 19.85
C THR A 881 34.58 1.86 19.79
N VAL A 882 33.39 2.43 19.61
CA VAL A 882 33.19 3.87 19.56
C VAL A 882 33.02 4.39 21.00
N THR A 883 33.98 5.16 21.49
CA THR A 883 33.95 5.74 22.85
C THR A 883 33.96 7.27 22.83
N GLU A 884 34.02 7.86 21.65
CA GLU A 884 34.00 9.31 21.40
C GLU A 884 33.64 9.55 19.94
N ASP A 885 33.35 10.80 19.59
CA ASP A 885 33.19 11.21 18.19
C ASP A 885 34.50 10.99 17.43
N LEU A 886 34.44 10.25 16.32
CA LEU A 886 35.63 9.80 15.61
C LEU A 886 35.60 10.18 14.13
N THR A 887 36.72 10.70 13.62
CA THR A 887 36.95 10.85 12.18
C THR A 887 37.96 9.83 11.67
N LEU A 888 37.54 8.99 10.72
CA LEU A 888 38.40 8.06 9.99
C LEU A 888 38.82 8.68 8.66
N ALA A 889 40.12 8.93 8.48
CA ALA A 889 40.67 9.50 7.26
C ALA A 889 41.48 8.46 6.47
N TYR A 890 41.03 8.15 5.25
CA TYR A 890 41.75 7.28 4.32
C TYR A 890 42.61 8.07 3.35
N THR A 891 43.80 7.52 3.10
CA THR A 891 44.68 7.97 2.02
C THR A 891 45.15 6.76 1.22
N THR A 892 45.14 6.91 -0.11
CA THR A 892 45.70 5.94 -1.05
C THR A 892 46.96 6.53 -1.69
N ASP A 893 47.92 5.68 -2.05
CA ASP A 893 49.17 6.10 -2.67
C ASP A 893 49.12 6.16 -4.21
N ARG A 894 47.98 5.79 -4.83
CA ARG A 894 47.74 5.82 -6.28
C ARG A 894 46.29 6.17 -6.62
N GLN A 895 46.04 6.44 -7.91
CA GLN A 895 44.74 6.83 -8.45
C GLN A 895 43.71 5.68 -8.33
N PHE A 896 42.77 5.81 -7.40
CA PHE A 896 41.64 4.89 -7.21
C PHE A 896 40.32 5.64 -7.07
N ASN A 897 39.24 4.98 -7.49
CA ASN A 897 37.90 5.34 -7.02
C ASN A 897 37.64 4.52 -5.76
N THR A 898 37.50 5.21 -4.63
CA THR A 898 37.40 4.60 -3.30
C THR A 898 35.93 4.57 -2.88
N TYR A 899 35.41 3.40 -2.54
CA TYR A 899 34.06 3.23 -2.01
C TYR A 899 34.16 2.58 -0.63
N VAL A 900 33.56 3.19 0.40
CA VAL A 900 33.46 2.57 1.73
C VAL A 900 32.09 1.95 1.82
N THR A 901 32.02 0.65 2.10
CA THR A 901 30.77 -0.05 2.39
C THR A 901 30.73 -0.37 3.89
N ALA A 902 29.82 0.28 4.60
CA ALA A 902 29.50 -0.02 6.00
C ALA A 902 28.93 -1.46 6.12
N PRO A 903 28.82 -2.03 7.34
CA PRO A 903 28.61 -3.47 7.51
C PRO A 903 27.21 -3.89 7.05
N ASP A 904 27.17 -4.95 6.23
CA ASP A 904 26.01 -5.65 5.64
C ASP A 904 24.84 -4.83 5.07
N LYS A 905 24.97 -4.47 3.79
CA LYS A 905 23.89 -4.61 2.80
C LYS A 905 24.45 -5.15 1.49
N ALA A 906 23.74 -6.12 0.93
CA ALA A 906 24.04 -6.78 -0.32
C ALA A 906 24.03 -5.79 -1.51
N LEU A 907 24.56 -6.29 -2.62
CA LEU A 907 24.88 -5.64 -3.89
C LEU A 907 23.77 -4.72 -4.46
N PHE A 908 24.25 -3.71 -5.18
CA PHE A 908 23.50 -2.74 -5.97
C PHE A 908 22.54 -3.39 -6.98
N GLU A 909 21.24 -3.12 -6.84
CA GLU A 909 20.29 -2.95 -7.94
C GLU A 909 19.31 -1.83 -7.52
N ASP A 910 19.33 -0.73 -8.27
CA ASP A 910 18.44 0.46 -8.17
C ASP A 910 18.19 1.15 -6.82
N GLY A 911 19.12 2.05 -6.45
CA GLY A 911 18.73 3.45 -6.23
C GLY A 911 18.11 3.92 -4.90
N THR A 912 17.63 3.07 -3.98
CA THR A 912 17.04 3.58 -2.71
C THR A 912 17.39 2.73 -1.49
N LEU A 913 17.96 3.35 -0.45
CA LEU A 913 18.33 2.74 0.83
C LEU A 913 17.19 2.86 1.85
N VAL A 914 16.56 1.75 2.22
CA VAL A 914 15.56 1.68 3.31
C VAL A 914 16.23 1.39 4.65
N TYR A 915 15.95 2.17 5.69
CA TYR A 915 16.46 1.97 7.06
C TYR A 915 15.74 0.78 7.74
N THR A 916 16.42 0.06 8.63
CA THR A 916 15.76 -0.79 9.62
C THR A 916 16.44 -0.51 10.95
N GLU A 917 15.69 0.05 11.89
CA GLU A 917 16.19 0.35 13.23
C GLU A 917 16.68 -0.93 13.91
N SER A 918 17.92 -0.89 14.40
CA SER A 918 18.35 -1.81 15.45
C SER A 918 17.62 -1.39 16.72
N THR A 919 16.60 -2.14 17.09
CA THR A 919 15.91 -2.03 18.38
C THR A 919 16.88 -2.39 19.50
N GLY A 920 17.46 -1.36 20.10
CA GLY A 920 18.35 -1.51 21.25
C GLY A 920 19.04 -0.22 21.65
N GLY A 921 18.34 0.91 21.65
CA GLY A 921 18.85 2.09 22.36
C GLY A 921 18.78 1.82 23.86
N THR A 922 19.92 1.77 24.53
CA THR A 922 19.93 1.90 25.99
C THR A 922 19.80 3.39 26.34
N GLU A 923 18.79 3.72 27.14
CA GLU A 923 18.66 5.01 27.82
C GLU A 923 19.99 5.38 28.51
N PRO A 924 20.35 6.68 28.64
CA PRO A 924 21.54 7.09 29.38
C PRO A 924 21.58 6.39 30.74
N VAL A 925 22.62 5.60 30.98
CA VAL A 925 22.78 4.87 32.23
C VAL A 925 23.40 5.80 33.26
N THR A 926 22.60 6.25 34.22
CA THR A 926 23.10 6.89 35.44
C THR A 926 23.45 5.80 36.45
N GLU A 927 24.75 5.61 36.70
CA GLU A 927 25.23 4.66 37.71
C GLU A 927 25.49 5.42 39.03
N TYR A 928 24.96 4.88 40.14
CA TYR A 928 25.10 5.44 41.49
C TYR A 928 25.91 4.50 42.37
N TYR A 929 26.99 5.00 42.99
CA TYR A 929 27.73 4.25 44.01
C TYR A 929 28.37 5.15 45.06
N ASP A 930 28.55 4.60 46.25
CA ASP A 930 29.23 5.24 47.37
C ASP A 930 30.70 4.84 47.43
N GLU A 931 31.58 5.80 47.66
CA GLU A 931 32.99 5.51 47.98
C GLU A 931 33.55 6.39 49.10
N LEU A 932 34.59 5.88 49.76
CA LEU A 932 35.30 6.61 50.81
C LEU A 932 36.16 7.70 50.17
N TYR A 933 35.87 8.96 50.49
CA TYR A 933 36.72 10.08 50.11
C TYR A 933 37.94 10.17 51.05
N GLU A 934 37.70 10.32 52.36
CA GLU A 934 38.79 10.41 53.33
C GLU A 934 38.34 9.98 54.74
N ARG A 935 39.23 9.32 55.50
CA ARG A 935 39.02 8.99 56.90
C ARG A 935 39.80 9.94 57.81
N VAL A 936 39.10 10.62 58.73
CA VAL A 936 39.71 11.55 59.69
C VAL A 936 39.51 11.09 61.13
N THR A 937 40.47 11.43 62.00
CA THR A 937 40.33 11.22 63.45
C THR A 937 39.89 12.51 64.14
N LEU A 938 38.71 12.50 64.77
CA LEU A 938 38.20 13.60 65.59
C LEU A 938 38.48 13.33 67.07
N SER A 939 38.98 14.34 67.78
CA SER A 939 39.39 14.27 69.18
C SER A 939 39.27 15.64 69.86
N ASN A 940 39.52 15.70 71.17
CA ASN A 940 39.60 16.98 71.86
C ASN A 940 40.76 17.88 71.35
N MET A 941 41.79 17.33 70.72
CA MET A 941 42.93 18.11 70.22
C MET A 941 42.60 18.95 68.98
N ASN A 942 41.69 18.48 68.13
CA ASN A 942 41.20 19.22 66.96
C ASN A 942 39.78 19.78 67.19
N ASN A 943 39.43 20.02 68.46
CA ASN A 943 38.12 20.53 68.87
C ASN A 943 36.94 19.74 68.27
N TRP A 944 37.13 18.42 68.08
CA TRP A 944 36.14 17.54 67.50
C TRP A 944 35.67 17.98 66.10
N SER A 945 36.56 18.60 65.33
CA SER A 945 36.26 19.07 63.98
C SER A 945 37.36 18.73 62.99
N ALA A 946 36.97 18.56 61.73
CA ALA A 946 37.86 18.47 60.58
C ALA A 946 37.27 19.30 59.44
N VAL A 947 38.15 19.79 58.59
CA VAL A 947 37.81 20.65 57.46
C VAL A 947 38.51 20.07 56.24
N PHE A 948 37.74 19.85 55.17
CA PHE A 948 38.20 19.35 53.89
C PHE A 948 37.98 20.46 52.88
N ASP A 949 39.09 21.06 52.45
CA ASP A 949 39.10 22.13 51.46
C ASP A 949 39.30 21.53 50.06
N GLU A 950 38.78 22.19 49.02
CA GLU A 950 38.89 21.80 47.60
C GLU A 950 38.24 20.45 47.25
N VAL A 951 37.14 20.09 47.92
CA VAL A 951 36.37 18.90 47.52
C VAL A 951 35.67 19.13 46.15
N PRO A 952 35.82 18.24 45.15
CA PRO A 952 35.16 18.40 43.86
C PRO A 952 33.66 18.10 43.99
N ALA A 953 32.81 19.00 43.49
CA ALA A 953 31.37 18.74 43.30
C ALA A 953 31.08 18.08 41.94
N MET A 954 31.95 18.28 40.95
CA MET A 954 31.86 17.68 39.63
C MET A 954 33.26 17.55 39.01
N GLU A 955 33.50 16.47 38.27
CA GLU A 955 34.72 16.33 37.45
C GLU A 955 34.45 15.61 36.13
N ALA A 956 35.23 15.92 35.10
CA ALA A 956 35.18 15.24 33.81
C ALA A 956 36.47 14.44 33.60
N VAL A 957 36.36 13.12 33.49
CA VAL A 957 37.49 12.21 33.28
C VAL A 957 37.17 11.35 32.07
N ASP A 958 38.08 11.34 31.09
CA ASP A 958 37.96 10.55 29.85
C ASP A 958 36.62 10.74 29.10
N GLY A 959 36.08 11.97 29.10
CA GLY A 959 34.82 12.30 28.42
C GLY A 959 33.54 11.89 29.17
N ILE A 960 33.68 11.37 30.40
CA ILE A 960 32.59 11.01 31.30
C ILE A 960 32.50 12.07 32.40
N THR A 961 31.29 12.59 32.64
CA THR A 961 31.02 13.57 33.71
C THR A 961 30.59 12.83 34.97
N TYR A 962 31.23 13.16 36.09
CA TYR A 962 30.94 12.66 37.43
C TYR A 962 30.45 13.81 38.32
N SER A 963 29.34 13.64 39.03
CA SER A 963 28.88 14.54 40.11
C SER A 963 29.08 13.89 41.48
N TYR A 964 29.34 14.71 42.52
CA TYR A 964 29.69 14.26 43.87
C TYR A 964 28.89 14.94 44.97
N LEU A 965 28.30 14.13 45.86
CA LEU A 965 27.67 14.58 47.12
C LEU A 965 28.34 13.93 48.33
N TYR A 966 28.69 14.68 49.37
CA TYR A 966 29.47 14.20 50.51
C TYR A 966 28.62 13.95 51.76
N TYR A 967 28.88 12.86 52.49
CA TYR A 967 28.25 12.56 53.78
C TYR A 967 29.22 11.92 54.77
N ALA A 968 28.91 11.99 56.07
CA ALA A 968 29.76 11.45 57.12
C ALA A 968 29.24 10.11 57.64
N GLN A 969 30.15 9.20 57.95
CA GLN A 969 29.87 7.94 58.62
C GLN A 969 30.86 7.74 59.77
N GLU A 970 30.37 7.51 60.99
CA GLU A 970 31.26 7.16 62.11
C GLU A 970 31.75 5.71 61.98
N PHE A 971 33.06 5.55 61.75
CA PHE A 971 33.70 4.24 61.61
C PHE A 971 34.01 3.60 62.97
N THR A 972 34.35 4.42 63.98
CA THR A 972 34.66 3.90 65.32
C THR A 972 33.39 3.61 66.10
N ASP A 973 33.14 2.33 66.40
CA ASP A 973 32.09 1.96 67.35
C ASP A 973 32.45 2.46 68.77
N VAL A 974 31.55 3.22 69.39
CA VAL A 974 31.76 3.81 70.72
C VAL A 974 30.80 3.17 71.71
N PRO A 975 31.25 2.19 72.51
CA PRO A 975 30.39 1.47 73.44
C PRO A 975 29.66 2.42 74.40
N GLY A 976 28.35 2.24 74.50
CA GLY A 976 27.51 3.04 75.37
C GLY A 976 27.00 4.35 74.75
N TYR A 977 27.25 4.61 73.47
CA TYR A 977 26.68 5.75 72.72
C TYR A 977 25.87 5.27 71.50
N THR A 978 24.89 6.07 71.09
CA THR A 978 24.19 5.94 69.80
C THR A 978 24.56 7.13 68.92
N VAL A 979 24.98 6.84 67.69
CA VAL A 979 25.31 7.87 66.69
C VAL A 979 24.05 8.35 65.97
N SER A 980 23.98 9.65 65.73
CA SER A 980 23.02 10.27 64.81
C SER A 980 23.73 11.32 63.96
N TYR A 981 23.23 11.58 62.77
CA TYR A 981 23.80 12.54 61.83
C TYR A 981 22.88 13.75 61.65
N SER A 982 23.40 14.85 61.12
CA SER A 982 22.58 15.99 60.72
C SER A 982 21.70 15.63 59.52
N ALA A 983 20.58 16.34 59.33
CA ALA A 983 19.60 16.01 58.28
C ALA A 983 20.22 16.01 56.87
N ASN A 984 21.15 16.91 56.60
CA ASN A 984 21.89 17.00 55.35
C ASN A 984 22.94 15.88 55.15
N ASN A 985 23.03 14.90 56.05
CA ASN A 985 23.94 13.76 55.91
C ASN A 985 23.29 12.56 55.20
N GLU A 986 21.95 12.48 55.11
CA GLU A 986 21.28 11.36 54.41
C GLU A 986 21.38 11.52 52.89
N ASP A 987 21.16 12.74 52.38
CA ASP A 987 21.19 13.05 50.94
C ASP A 987 22.59 13.49 50.46
N GLY A 988 23.51 13.77 51.38
CA GLY A 988 24.83 14.33 51.10
C GLY A 988 24.81 15.85 50.82
N ILE A 989 26.00 16.47 50.77
CA ILE A 989 26.18 17.91 50.49
C ILE A 989 27.33 18.15 49.52
N GLU A 990 27.24 19.20 48.70
CA GLU A 990 28.33 19.66 47.83
C GLU A 990 29.35 20.55 48.58
N GLY A 991 28.91 21.17 49.69
CA GLY A 991 29.68 22.05 50.56
C GLY A 991 28.93 22.35 51.86
N GLY A 992 29.64 22.65 52.95
CA GLY A 992 29.03 23.02 54.23
C GLY A 992 29.37 22.12 55.43
N VAL A 993 28.49 22.06 56.43
CA VAL A 993 28.78 21.41 57.74
C VAL A 993 27.98 20.12 57.91
N LEU A 994 28.67 19.01 58.17
CA LEU A 994 28.07 17.75 58.61
C LEU A 994 28.32 17.56 60.11
N VAL A 995 27.25 17.30 60.87
CA VAL A 995 27.33 17.15 62.33
C VAL A 995 27.02 15.72 62.73
N ILE A 996 28.02 15.04 63.31
CA ILE A 996 27.84 13.72 63.91
C ILE A 996 27.62 13.90 65.41
N THR A 997 26.55 13.33 65.97
CA THR A 997 26.22 13.42 67.39
C THR A 997 26.23 12.04 68.04
N ASN A 998 27.09 11.84 69.04
CA ASN A 998 27.04 10.66 69.90
C ASN A 998 26.26 10.97 71.18
N THR A 999 25.17 10.22 71.36
CA THR A 999 24.27 10.35 72.51
C THR A 999 24.52 9.20 73.48
N SER A 1000 24.86 9.50 74.74
CA SER A 1000 25.07 8.46 75.75
C SER A 1000 23.80 7.66 76.00
N THR A 1001 23.91 6.34 75.97
CA THR A 1001 22.81 5.40 76.27
C THR A 1001 22.52 5.27 77.77
N ALA A 1002 23.46 5.68 78.63
CA ALA A 1002 23.33 5.66 80.09
C ALA A 1002 23.37 7.10 80.70
N PRO A 1003 22.56 7.40 81.73
CA PRO A 1003 22.57 8.71 82.38
C PRO A 1003 23.88 8.94 83.14
N VAL A 1004 24.62 9.98 82.76
CA VAL A 1004 25.75 10.47 83.56
C VAL A 1004 25.17 11.32 84.70
N LEU A 1005 25.07 10.75 85.90
CA LEU A 1005 24.64 11.49 87.09
C LEU A 1005 25.80 12.38 87.59
N PRO A 1006 25.71 13.72 87.55
CA PRO A 1006 26.64 14.55 88.31
C PRO A 1006 26.32 14.40 89.80
N LEU A 1007 27.29 13.99 90.62
CA LEU A 1007 27.17 14.01 92.08
C LEU A 1007 27.12 15.49 92.56
N PRO A 1008 26.04 15.97 93.19
CA PRO A 1008 26.03 17.30 93.78
C PRO A 1008 26.72 17.31 95.15
N GLU A 1009 27.61 18.27 95.37
CA GLU A 1009 28.16 18.56 96.69
C GLU A 1009 27.03 19.00 97.65
N THR A 1010 26.92 18.27 98.76
CA THR A 1010 26.08 18.53 99.94
C THR A 1010 26.45 19.88 100.57
N GLY A 1011 25.59 20.70 101.15
CA GLY A 1011 24.19 20.58 101.52
C GLY A 1011 23.74 21.85 102.26
N GLY A 1012 22.42 22.05 102.34
CA GLY A 1012 21.78 23.10 103.12
C GLY A 1012 20.29 22.83 103.16
N GLU A 1013 19.78 22.57 104.36
CA GLU A 1013 18.51 21.91 104.69
C GLU A 1013 17.23 22.67 104.28
N GLY A 1014 16.19 21.91 103.95
CA GLY A 1014 14.91 22.05 104.66
C GLY A 1014 13.67 22.55 103.90
N THR A 1015 12.83 21.58 103.52
CA THR A 1015 11.40 21.55 103.89
C THR A 1015 10.34 22.30 103.04
N ALA A 1016 9.68 21.52 102.19
CA ALA A 1016 8.21 21.31 102.06
C ALA A 1016 7.23 22.42 101.58
N LYS A 1017 6.28 21.92 100.75
CA LYS A 1017 5.00 22.51 100.28
C LYS A 1017 5.19 23.47 99.09
N ILE A 1018 4.59 23.32 97.91
CA ILE A 1018 3.22 22.95 97.46
C ILE A 1018 3.41 22.41 96.01
N ILE A 1019 2.82 21.30 95.57
CA ILE A 1019 1.68 21.24 94.63
C ILE A 1019 1.23 19.77 94.55
N THR A 1020 0.05 19.47 95.09
CA THR A 1020 -0.74 18.29 94.72
C THR A 1020 -2.11 18.82 94.31
N ALA A 1021 -2.16 19.42 93.13
CA ALA A 1021 -3.38 19.80 92.40
C ALA A 1021 -3.44 18.93 91.13
N GLY A 1022 -3.60 17.62 91.34
CA GLY A 1022 -3.84 16.61 90.31
C GLY A 1022 -5.24 16.01 90.46
N ALA A 1023 -6.20 16.84 90.85
CA ALA A 1023 -7.62 16.53 90.93
C ALA A 1023 -8.35 17.58 90.08
N ALA A 1024 -8.71 17.23 88.84
CA ALA A 1024 -9.96 17.68 88.21
C ALA A 1024 -10.16 17.19 86.76
N SER A 1025 -9.14 17.04 85.92
CA SER A 1025 -9.40 17.14 84.47
C SER A 1025 -9.25 15.88 83.61
N ALA A 1026 -8.54 14.82 84.05
CA ALA A 1026 -8.29 13.65 83.20
C ALA A 1026 -9.24 12.44 83.43
N ALA A 1027 -10.09 12.46 84.47
CA ALA A 1027 -11.00 11.35 84.80
C ALA A 1027 -12.48 11.56 84.36
N LEU A 1028 -12.81 12.71 83.76
CA LEU A 1028 -14.20 13.06 83.41
C LEU A 1028 -14.55 12.92 81.91
N ALA A 1029 -13.58 12.91 80.99
CA ALA A 1029 -13.89 12.84 79.56
C ALA A 1029 -14.14 11.41 79.06
N VAL A 1030 -13.40 10.41 79.55
CA VAL A 1030 -13.55 9.00 79.12
C VAL A 1030 -14.77 8.33 79.77
N THR A 1031 -15.25 8.86 80.90
CA THR A 1031 -16.50 8.40 81.54
C THR A 1031 -17.74 9.08 80.95
N GLY A 1032 -17.59 10.24 80.28
CA GLY A 1032 -18.70 10.99 79.67
C GLY A 1032 -19.18 10.43 78.33
N ALA A 1033 -18.29 9.91 77.50
CA ALA A 1033 -18.65 9.35 76.20
C ALA A 1033 -19.44 8.02 76.32
N PHE A 1034 -19.21 7.26 77.39
CA PHE A 1034 -19.91 5.99 77.63
C PHE A 1034 -21.34 6.19 78.20
N VAL A 1035 -21.64 7.36 78.76
CA VAL A 1035 -22.99 7.70 79.26
C VAL A 1035 -23.85 8.33 78.16
N LEU A 1036 -23.27 9.06 77.20
CA LEU A 1036 -24.03 9.66 76.11
C LEU A 1036 -24.57 8.61 75.11
N LEU A 1037 -23.85 7.51 74.88
CA LEU A 1037 -24.31 6.41 74.04
C LEU A 1037 -25.47 5.59 74.62
N LEU A 1038 -25.74 5.70 75.93
CA LEU A 1038 -26.87 5.02 76.58
C LEU A 1038 -28.13 5.88 76.72
N THR A 1039 -28.11 7.13 76.23
CA THR A 1039 -29.26 8.05 76.31
C THR A 1039 -29.98 8.32 75.00
N GLU A 1040 -29.39 8.02 73.83
CA GLU A 1040 -30.10 8.19 72.55
C GLU A 1040 -30.95 6.98 72.13
N GLU A 1041 -30.73 5.78 72.67
CA GLU A 1041 -31.58 4.61 72.42
C GLU A 1041 -32.97 4.67 73.10
N ARG A 1042 -33.28 5.74 73.85
CA ARG A 1042 -34.62 5.96 74.45
C ARG A 1042 -35.48 7.03 73.78
N LYS A 1043 -35.08 7.63 72.64
CA LYS A 1043 -35.88 8.71 72.01
C LYS A 1043 -36.27 8.55 70.54
N ARG A 1044 -36.03 7.40 69.89
CA ARG A 1044 -36.60 7.14 68.55
C ARG A 1044 -37.33 5.80 68.44
N LYS A 1045 -38.37 5.62 69.26
CA LYS A 1045 -39.53 4.76 68.96
C LYS A 1045 -40.82 5.45 69.44
N ARG A 1046 -41.79 5.53 68.52
CA ARG A 1046 -43.16 6.13 68.60
C ARG A 1046 -43.19 7.66 68.45
N GLY A 1047 -43.89 8.28 67.50
CA GLY A 1047 -44.80 7.80 66.46
C GLY A 1047 -45.78 8.93 66.09
N SER A 1048 -46.00 9.16 64.79
CA SER A 1048 -47.18 9.74 64.13
C SER A 1048 -47.71 11.16 64.49
N PRO A 1049 -48.41 11.84 63.56
CA PRO A 1049 -48.69 13.28 63.59
C PRO A 1049 -50.12 13.67 64.05
N ALA A 1050 -50.37 14.99 64.10
CA ALA A 1050 -51.61 15.73 63.74
C ALA A 1050 -52.37 16.54 64.84
N ASN A 1051 -52.84 17.71 64.37
CA ASN A 1051 -53.95 18.58 64.81
C ASN A 1051 -53.75 19.49 66.04
N GLN A 1052 -53.50 20.80 65.83
CA GLN A 1052 -54.47 21.88 65.56
C GLN A 1052 -53.73 23.17 65.19
#